data_AF-A0A2T0VFJ0-F1
#
_entry.id   AF-A0A2T0VFJ0-F1
#
_cell.length_a   1.000
_cell.length_b   1.000
_cell.length_c   1.000
_cell.angle_alpha   90.00
_cell.angle_beta   90.00
_cell.angle_gamma   90.00
#
_symmetry.space_group_name_H-M   'P 1'
#
loop_
_entity.id
_entity.type
_entity.pdbx_description
1 polymer ?
#
loop_
_entity_poly.entity_id
_entity_poly.type
_entity_poly.pdbx_seq_one_letter_code
_entity_poly.pdbx_strand_id
1 'polypeptide(L)'
;MPSQPVSPRSAPQKTGKQGGRRLLAVTSTIAAGVLLLTSPLNTAEQAEAADEVATPSSEPVGTLDLLSDPFLQLPTESSVNVVWATEFVGTDSVVLVGETVGTLSADQLDDAAAGRMAGVEVFEADTTKFSRLVEDAGSNLPASEKPATGVADRDVWRHEATVDGLTHGKRVPYRIVSFGDAASGGSGTQFAGSGTFSLSPAPQAGDNQRILITSDHQAMSNTAANLQMASKTFGDIDAVFLAGDLVNQPDRASEWFDDSRGGAFFPVLQGNASRASTHGEAYTGAEILQNAPIYTAIGNHEVQGRVAGATSISESFNYPIPQEVAAAEYDKVAATVNPSADPAVKAAWLEDNSFSTTTYEEMFTLPQSASGGEGYYAVTVGDVRLISLFSTRIWRADTNTADPASRKAISRYQETPAVLGDPLKQGHGEFIFEPLDDGSAQLAWLEDELESEEFTDARFRVVMMHEGAQTMGGNVMPHFTDPVRTEEKNENGTLSGIRYEYPADDNYLINDVGPLLEKAGVDLVQQAHNHIWNRFKSGAGVNYLETSNTGNTYRVFHPLSGNSRPIPSAPWNASNYLAQGNPGGLEPIMPTGAAPTNADGVKTPFVQSNDHAVFTLLDTGSNEVISYIYDVRTPDMAPVELDRFSLGRLAPEPTPEPTPEPTVPAPIPSSVPSAEPSAPAALPATVSISSDTVVAGGSVAVTGVGFGRDETVAATLKRGSRDLGSKSAINGTVRMTVTIPADTTAGVHRIELRGVETGISGSVAVTVTKASAAAGGASGTGTDSLASTGISSTATVTAILLAVSALVSGVGVLLWRRSRRARA
;
A
#
# COMPACT_ATOMS: atom_id res chain seq x y z
N MET A 1 -12.10 12.55 -7.77
CA MET A 1 -12.67 13.44 -8.83
C MET A 1 -14.18 13.53 -8.66
N PRO A 2 -14.86 14.69 -8.76
CA PRO A 2 -16.31 14.70 -8.89
C PRO A 2 -16.70 14.68 -10.38
N SER A 3 -17.39 13.63 -10.78
CA SER A 3 -18.02 13.45 -12.09
C SER A 3 -19.08 14.54 -12.34
N GLN A 4 -18.96 15.27 -13.45
CA GLN A 4 -20.04 16.14 -13.96
C GLN A 4 -20.92 15.37 -14.96
N PRO A 5 -22.26 15.59 -14.98
CA PRO A 5 -23.22 14.74 -15.66
C PRO A 5 -23.45 15.14 -17.12
N VAL A 6 -23.59 14.15 -18.00
CA VAL A 6 -23.99 14.34 -19.41
C VAL A 6 -25.51 14.44 -19.51
N SER A 7 -26.01 15.52 -20.12
CA SER A 7 -27.44 15.73 -20.41
C SER A 7 -27.95 14.87 -21.57
N PRO A 8 -29.26 14.52 -21.59
CA PRO A 8 -29.83 13.54 -22.52
C PRO A 8 -30.30 14.18 -23.83
N ARG A 9 -30.16 13.47 -24.96
CA ARG A 9 -30.83 13.79 -26.22
C ARG A 9 -31.86 12.72 -26.60
N SER A 10 -33.13 13.13 -26.51
CA SER A 10 -34.24 12.93 -27.45
C SER A 10 -34.42 11.57 -28.14
N ALA A 11 -35.46 10.85 -27.71
CA ALA A 11 -36.13 9.78 -28.44
C ALA A 11 -37.07 10.30 -29.55
N PRO A 12 -37.40 9.49 -30.57
CA PRO A 12 -38.63 9.64 -31.34
C PRO A 12 -39.73 8.69 -30.87
N GLN A 13 -40.95 9.22 -30.85
CA GLN A 13 -42.21 8.59 -30.43
C GLN A 13 -42.59 7.36 -31.26
N LYS A 14 -43.06 6.31 -30.56
CA LYS A 14 -43.87 5.23 -31.13
C LYS A 14 -45.35 5.65 -31.19
N THR A 15 -45.98 5.53 -32.35
CA THR A 15 -47.44 5.47 -32.50
C THR A 15 -47.90 4.02 -32.42
N GLY A 16 -48.88 3.73 -31.55
CA GLY A 16 -49.43 2.38 -31.37
C GLY A 16 -50.46 1.97 -32.41
N LYS A 17 -50.73 0.65 -32.45
CA LYS A 17 -52.06 0.08 -32.73
C LYS A 17 -52.16 -1.36 -32.21
N GLN A 18 -53.36 -1.67 -31.72
CA GLN A 18 -53.81 -2.86 -31.01
C GLN A 18 -54.09 -4.09 -31.89
N GLY A 19 -54.18 -5.25 -31.22
CA GLY A 19 -54.93 -6.46 -31.61
C GLY A 19 -54.05 -7.71 -31.56
N GLY A 20 -54.38 -8.85 -30.96
CA GLY A 20 -55.55 -9.39 -30.28
C GLY A 20 -55.26 -10.86 -29.92
N ARG A 21 -55.90 -11.36 -28.85
CA ARG A 21 -55.77 -12.70 -28.21
C ARG A 21 -55.92 -13.93 -29.14
N ARG A 22 -55.28 -15.05 -28.77
CA ARG A 22 -55.94 -16.37 -28.48
C ARG A 22 -54.98 -17.43 -27.92
N LEU A 23 -55.46 -18.15 -26.88
CA LEU A 23 -54.98 -19.43 -26.35
C LEU A 23 -55.39 -20.59 -27.29
N LEU A 24 -54.62 -21.69 -27.32
CA LEU A 24 -55.16 -23.06 -27.21
C LEU A 24 -54.05 -24.11 -26.93
N ALA A 25 -54.40 -25.09 -26.10
CA ALA A 25 -53.62 -26.27 -25.71
C ALA A 25 -53.65 -27.38 -26.79
N VAL A 26 -52.62 -28.24 -26.83
CA VAL A 26 -52.68 -29.57 -27.48
C VAL A 26 -51.86 -30.61 -26.68
N THR A 27 -52.56 -31.69 -26.33
CA THR A 27 -52.13 -32.99 -25.80
C THR A 27 -51.30 -33.81 -26.80
N SER A 28 -50.39 -34.67 -26.33
CA SER A 28 -49.75 -35.71 -27.16
C SER A 28 -49.99 -37.11 -26.60
N THR A 29 -50.34 -38.01 -27.51
CA THR A 29 -50.96 -39.32 -27.31
C THR A 29 -49.92 -40.44 -27.50
N ILE A 30 -50.13 -41.52 -26.74
CA ILE A 30 -49.45 -42.82 -26.79
C ILE A 30 -49.69 -43.52 -28.14
N ALA A 31 -48.66 -44.19 -28.68
CA ALA A 31 -48.82 -45.27 -29.65
C ALA A 31 -47.86 -46.43 -29.32
N ALA A 32 -48.44 -47.60 -29.12
CA ALA A 32 -47.77 -48.88 -28.88
C ALA A 32 -47.54 -49.64 -30.19
N GLY A 33 -46.44 -50.39 -30.27
CA GLY A 33 -46.17 -51.39 -31.30
C GLY A 33 -45.32 -52.52 -30.73
N VAL A 34 -45.92 -53.72 -30.65
CA VAL A 34 -45.34 -54.98 -30.15
C VAL A 34 -45.02 -55.87 -31.35
N LEU A 35 -43.83 -56.50 -31.42
CA LEU A 35 -43.70 -57.94 -31.78
C LEU A 35 -42.28 -58.57 -31.59
N LEU A 36 -42.21 -59.46 -30.59
CA LEU A 36 -41.64 -60.84 -30.52
C LEU A 36 -40.15 -61.19 -30.78
N LEU A 37 -39.57 -61.77 -29.69
CA LEU A 37 -38.77 -63.02 -29.56
C LEU A 37 -37.34 -63.08 -30.12
N THR A 38 -36.33 -63.24 -29.25
CA THR A 38 -35.80 -64.52 -28.70
C THR A 38 -34.63 -64.26 -27.73
N SER A 39 -34.62 -64.93 -26.57
CA SER A 39 -33.44 -65.06 -25.69
C SER A 39 -32.43 -66.08 -26.27
N PRO A 40 -31.15 -66.11 -25.82
CA PRO A 40 -30.83 -66.71 -24.53
C PRO A 40 -29.87 -65.88 -23.66
N LEU A 41 -29.89 -66.23 -22.38
CA LEU A 41 -28.99 -65.77 -21.34
C LEU A 41 -27.51 -65.88 -21.75
N ASN A 42 -26.71 -64.88 -21.40
CA ASN A 42 -25.35 -65.13 -20.95
C ASN A 42 -25.00 -64.19 -19.80
N THR A 43 -24.74 -64.83 -18.67
CA THR A 43 -24.15 -64.32 -17.44
C THR A 43 -22.81 -63.63 -17.71
N ALA A 44 -22.75 -62.33 -17.46
CA ALA A 44 -21.52 -61.59 -17.10
C ALA A 44 -21.93 -60.20 -16.57
N GLU A 45 -22.72 -60.20 -15.50
CA GLU A 45 -22.92 -59.04 -14.63
C GLU A 45 -21.94 -59.23 -13.46
N GLN A 46 -20.73 -58.68 -13.61
CA GLN A 46 -19.74 -58.32 -12.56
C GLN A 46 -18.34 -58.26 -13.19
N ALA A 47 -17.98 -57.09 -13.72
CA ALA A 47 -16.65 -56.49 -13.70
C ALA A 47 -16.68 -55.24 -14.61
N GLU A 48 -16.06 -54.16 -14.16
CA GLU A 48 -15.87 -52.88 -14.86
C GLU A 48 -17.09 -51.95 -14.91
N ALA A 49 -17.62 -51.59 -13.73
CA ALA A 49 -17.82 -50.17 -13.48
C ALA A 49 -16.43 -49.63 -13.12
N ALA A 50 -15.77 -48.99 -14.08
CA ALA A 50 -14.56 -48.23 -13.79
C ALA A 50 -14.94 -47.14 -12.77
N ASP A 51 -14.21 -47.06 -11.66
CA ASP A 51 -14.22 -45.89 -10.78
C ASP A 51 -13.97 -44.66 -11.66
N GLU A 52 -15.01 -43.87 -11.89
CA GLU A 52 -14.86 -42.50 -12.37
C GLU A 52 -14.20 -41.76 -11.22
N VAL A 53 -12.86 -41.64 -11.28
CA VAL A 53 -12.07 -40.91 -10.29
C VAL A 53 -12.69 -39.52 -10.17
N ALA A 54 -13.35 -39.25 -9.04
CA ALA A 54 -13.98 -37.97 -8.77
C ALA A 54 -12.92 -36.88 -8.94
N THR A 55 -13.13 -36.00 -9.92
CA THR A 55 -12.22 -34.89 -10.19
C THR A 55 -12.36 -33.85 -9.08
N PRO A 56 -11.25 -33.27 -8.59
CA PRO A 56 -11.29 -32.15 -7.65
C PRO A 56 -12.22 -31.04 -8.16
N SER A 57 -13.15 -30.60 -7.32
CA SER A 57 -14.04 -29.46 -7.62
C SER A 57 -13.38 -28.17 -7.16
N SER A 58 -13.35 -27.16 -8.03
CA SER A 58 -12.97 -25.78 -7.68
C SER A 58 -14.12 -24.99 -7.05
N GLU A 59 -15.36 -25.48 -7.18
CA GLU A 59 -16.54 -24.75 -6.70
C GLU A 59 -16.74 -24.92 -5.18
N PRO A 60 -17.10 -23.84 -4.47
CA PRO A 60 -17.62 -23.91 -3.10
C PRO A 60 -18.87 -24.82 -3.00
N VAL A 61 -19.08 -25.38 -1.82
CA VAL A 61 -20.18 -26.30 -1.49
C VAL A 61 -20.80 -25.95 -0.15
N GLY A 62 -22.01 -26.46 0.09
CA GLY A 62 -22.73 -26.23 1.34
C GLY A 62 -23.97 -25.37 1.15
N THR A 63 -24.59 -24.98 2.26
CA THR A 63 -25.81 -24.15 2.26
C THR A 63 -25.57 -22.73 2.78
N LEU A 64 -24.36 -22.47 3.27
CA LEU A 64 -23.88 -21.16 3.70
C LEU A 64 -22.83 -20.67 2.71
N ASP A 65 -22.63 -19.36 2.66
CA ASP A 65 -21.70 -18.73 1.73
C ASP A 65 -20.37 -18.36 2.42
N LEU A 66 -19.28 -18.50 1.68
CA LEU A 66 -17.99 -17.91 2.03
C LEU A 66 -17.92 -16.49 1.44
N LEU A 67 -17.33 -15.54 2.19
CA LEU A 67 -17.02 -14.22 1.63
C LEU A 67 -15.72 -14.20 0.83
N SER A 68 -14.81 -15.12 1.15
CA SER A 68 -13.60 -15.36 0.38
C SER A 68 -13.34 -16.86 0.29
N ASP A 69 -12.73 -17.31 -0.80
CA ASP A 69 -11.99 -18.57 -0.74
C ASP A 69 -10.85 -18.45 0.30
N PRO A 70 -10.27 -19.58 0.77
CA PRO A 70 -9.10 -19.52 1.62
C PRO A 70 -7.91 -18.89 0.89
N PHE A 71 -7.11 -18.09 1.60
CA PHE A 71 -5.85 -17.55 1.12
C PHE A 71 -4.69 -17.92 2.05
N LEU A 72 -3.49 -18.03 1.48
CA LEU A 72 -2.31 -18.49 2.19
C LEU A 72 -1.47 -17.31 2.73
N GLN A 73 -0.94 -17.45 3.95
CA GLN A 73 -0.07 -16.47 4.58
C GLN A 73 1.04 -17.14 5.40
N LEU A 74 2.13 -16.40 5.65
CA LEU A 74 3.20 -16.75 6.59
C LEU A 74 3.69 -18.21 6.53
N PRO A 75 4.07 -18.73 5.35
CA PRO A 75 4.68 -20.04 5.30
C PRO A 75 5.99 -20.06 6.10
N THR A 76 6.23 -21.15 6.83
CA THR A 76 7.47 -21.48 7.52
C THR A 76 8.11 -22.71 6.90
N GLU A 77 9.23 -23.20 7.43
CA GLU A 77 9.90 -24.42 6.94
C GLU A 77 8.98 -25.66 6.90
N SER A 78 7.92 -25.69 7.70
CA SER A 78 7.00 -26.85 7.80
C SER A 78 5.54 -26.48 8.02
N SER A 79 5.16 -25.21 7.87
CA SER A 79 3.78 -24.78 8.05
C SER A 79 3.36 -23.67 7.11
N VAL A 80 2.06 -23.40 7.04
CA VAL A 80 1.47 -22.22 6.37
C VAL A 80 0.14 -21.88 7.04
N ASN A 81 -0.20 -20.59 7.08
CA ASN A 81 -1.50 -20.15 7.59
C ASN A 81 -2.51 -20.13 6.45
N VAL A 82 -3.71 -20.65 6.73
CA VAL A 82 -4.86 -20.67 5.83
C VAL A 82 -5.93 -19.78 6.44
N VAL A 83 -6.31 -18.73 5.71
CA VAL A 83 -7.22 -17.68 6.20
C VAL A 83 -8.42 -17.54 5.29
N TRP A 84 -9.61 -17.33 5.83
CA TRP A 84 -10.81 -17.02 5.05
C TRP A 84 -11.81 -16.19 5.84
N ALA A 85 -12.80 -15.63 5.16
CA ALA A 85 -13.83 -14.81 5.78
C ALA A 85 -15.26 -15.34 5.51
N THR A 86 -16.15 -15.10 6.47
CA THR A 86 -17.58 -15.40 6.36
C THR A 86 -18.44 -14.29 6.99
N GLU A 87 -19.74 -14.30 6.73
CA GLU A 87 -20.76 -13.46 7.40
C GLU A 87 -21.41 -14.17 8.59
N PHE A 88 -20.78 -15.19 9.17
CA PHE A 88 -21.27 -15.84 10.38
C PHE A 88 -20.11 -16.30 11.25
N VAL A 89 -20.25 -16.21 12.57
CA VAL A 89 -19.19 -16.73 13.49
C VAL A 89 -18.95 -18.22 13.25
N GLY A 90 -20.06 -18.96 13.12
CA GLY A 90 -20.07 -20.41 13.08
C GLY A 90 -19.86 -21.06 14.44
N THR A 91 -20.08 -22.37 14.50
CA THR A 91 -19.78 -23.18 15.68
C THR A 91 -18.37 -23.76 15.65
N ASP A 92 -17.85 -23.99 14.44
CA ASP A 92 -16.53 -24.57 14.19
C ASP A 92 -16.06 -24.20 12.78
N SER A 93 -14.75 -24.13 12.58
CA SER A 93 -14.10 -23.78 11.33
C SER A 93 -12.77 -24.52 11.24
N VAL A 94 -12.57 -25.30 10.17
CA VAL A 94 -11.42 -26.20 10.05
C VAL A 94 -10.83 -26.20 8.64
N VAL A 95 -9.54 -26.54 8.55
CA VAL A 95 -8.84 -26.91 7.32
C VAL A 95 -8.69 -28.42 7.28
N LEU A 96 -9.05 -29.02 6.14
CA LEU A 96 -8.86 -30.43 5.83
C LEU A 96 -7.69 -30.57 4.88
N VAL A 97 -6.70 -31.40 5.21
CA VAL A 97 -5.48 -31.59 4.40
C VAL A 97 -5.26 -33.07 4.15
N GLY A 98 -4.90 -33.43 2.91
CA GLY A 98 -4.51 -34.79 2.57
C GLY A 98 -4.90 -35.20 1.16
N GLU A 99 -4.18 -36.17 0.59
CA GLU A 99 -4.28 -36.58 -0.83
C GLU A 99 -5.70 -36.90 -1.31
N THR A 100 -6.58 -37.37 -0.41
CA THR A 100 -7.96 -37.73 -0.75
C THR A 100 -8.95 -36.58 -0.59
N VAL A 101 -8.57 -35.47 0.06
CA VAL A 101 -9.47 -34.35 0.41
C VAL A 101 -10.15 -33.77 -0.84
N GLY A 102 -9.43 -33.70 -1.96
CA GLY A 102 -9.99 -33.18 -3.22
C GLY A 102 -11.14 -34.01 -3.80
N THR A 103 -11.25 -35.27 -3.39
CA THR A 103 -12.27 -36.21 -3.91
C THR A 103 -13.50 -36.32 -3.00
N LEU A 104 -13.51 -35.64 -1.86
CA LEU A 104 -14.61 -35.68 -0.90
C LEU A 104 -15.86 -35.02 -1.48
N SER A 105 -17.00 -35.73 -1.40
CA SER A 105 -18.30 -35.14 -1.67
C SER A 105 -18.69 -34.13 -0.57
N ALA A 106 -19.66 -33.26 -0.86
CA ALA A 106 -20.17 -32.30 0.11
C ALA A 106 -20.67 -33.00 1.40
N ASP A 107 -21.34 -34.14 1.28
CA ASP A 107 -21.85 -34.91 2.43
C ASP A 107 -20.72 -35.54 3.27
N GLN A 108 -19.55 -35.78 2.68
CA GLN A 108 -18.38 -36.36 3.38
C GLN A 108 -17.56 -35.33 4.15
N LEU A 109 -17.75 -34.03 3.89
CA LEU A 109 -16.99 -32.97 4.56
C LEU A 109 -17.28 -32.91 6.06
N ASP A 110 -18.51 -33.20 6.49
CA ASP A 110 -18.88 -33.27 7.91
C ASP A 110 -18.16 -34.41 8.65
N ASP A 111 -18.07 -35.58 8.03
CA ASP A 111 -17.33 -36.72 8.57
C ASP A 111 -15.82 -36.42 8.61
N ALA A 112 -15.28 -35.77 7.57
CA ALA A 112 -13.87 -35.38 7.50
C ALA A 112 -13.51 -34.35 8.58
N ALA A 113 -14.30 -33.28 8.71
CA ALA A 113 -14.09 -32.23 9.72
C ALA A 113 -14.17 -32.75 11.15
N ALA A 114 -15.02 -33.76 11.40
CA ALA A 114 -15.08 -34.43 12.69
C ALA A 114 -13.92 -35.43 12.94
N GLY A 115 -12.90 -35.46 12.07
CA GLY A 115 -11.73 -36.35 12.19
C GLY A 115 -12.06 -37.84 12.00
N ARG A 116 -13.18 -38.16 11.33
CA ARG A 116 -13.65 -39.55 11.15
C ARG A 116 -13.16 -40.21 9.86
N MET A 117 -12.36 -39.52 9.05
CA MET A 117 -11.85 -40.01 7.77
C MET A 117 -10.34 -40.26 7.80
N ALA A 118 -9.93 -41.48 7.41
CA ALA A 118 -8.51 -41.81 7.32
C ALA A 118 -7.83 -41.08 6.14
N GLY A 119 -6.61 -40.60 6.35
CA GLY A 119 -5.85 -39.86 5.32
C GLY A 119 -6.26 -38.39 5.17
N VAL A 120 -7.09 -37.88 6.08
CA VAL A 120 -7.44 -36.47 6.20
C VAL A 120 -6.98 -35.97 7.56
N GLU A 121 -6.12 -34.96 7.56
CA GLU A 121 -5.71 -34.21 8.74
C GLU A 121 -6.60 -32.99 8.89
N VAL A 122 -6.92 -32.63 10.14
CA VAL A 122 -7.84 -31.55 10.48
C VAL A 122 -7.12 -30.53 11.34
N PHE A 123 -7.18 -29.26 10.93
CA PHE A 123 -6.58 -28.14 11.65
C PHE A 123 -7.70 -27.15 12.02
N GLU A 124 -7.88 -26.91 13.32
CA GLU A 124 -8.87 -25.96 13.83
C GLU A 124 -8.44 -24.51 13.53
N ALA A 125 -9.42 -23.65 13.25
CA ALA A 125 -9.21 -22.24 13.00
C ALA A 125 -9.62 -21.36 14.19
N ASP A 126 -8.78 -20.39 14.51
CA ASP A 126 -9.13 -19.28 15.39
C ASP A 126 -10.06 -18.33 14.64
N THR A 127 -11.15 -17.92 15.30
CA THR A 127 -12.15 -17.02 14.72
C THR A 127 -12.15 -15.68 15.43
N THR A 128 -11.98 -14.61 14.66
CA THR A 128 -12.05 -13.22 15.15
C THR A 128 -13.06 -12.42 14.32
N LYS A 129 -13.61 -11.35 14.89
CA LYS A 129 -14.51 -10.43 14.18
C LYS A 129 -13.71 -9.20 13.76
N PHE A 130 -13.86 -8.76 12.51
CA PHE A 130 -13.34 -7.47 12.10
C PHE A 130 -14.02 -6.34 12.87
N SER A 131 -13.23 -5.37 13.34
CA SER A 131 -13.73 -4.32 14.24
C SER A 131 -14.24 -3.08 13.50
N ARG A 132 -13.82 -2.85 12.25
CA ARG A 132 -14.08 -1.60 11.52
C ARG A 132 -14.78 -1.76 10.16
N LEU A 133 -15.13 -2.99 9.77
CA LEU A 133 -15.79 -3.22 8.50
C LEU A 133 -17.23 -2.68 8.48
N VAL A 134 -17.50 -1.81 7.51
CA VAL A 134 -18.74 -1.04 7.41
C VAL A 134 -19.20 -0.91 5.94
N GLU A 135 -20.45 -0.48 5.77
CA GLU A 135 -21.04 -0.12 4.48
C GLU A 135 -21.75 1.25 4.57
N ASP A 136 -21.94 1.91 3.42
CA ASP A 136 -22.70 3.15 3.33
C ASP A 136 -23.41 3.32 1.96
N ALA A 137 -24.06 4.46 1.75
CA ALA A 137 -24.70 4.79 0.47
C ALA A 137 -23.71 4.94 -0.72
N GLY A 138 -22.41 4.87 -0.49
CA GLY A 138 -21.37 4.75 -1.52
C GLY A 138 -21.05 3.31 -1.93
N SER A 139 -21.48 2.31 -1.16
CA SER A 139 -21.12 0.90 -1.41
C SER A 139 -21.69 0.40 -2.72
N ASN A 140 -20.94 -0.42 -3.45
CA ASN A 140 -21.45 -1.08 -4.65
C ASN A 140 -22.06 -2.42 -4.26
N LEU A 141 -23.20 -2.35 -3.57
CA LEU A 141 -24.01 -3.49 -3.17
C LEU A 141 -25.38 -3.46 -3.87
N PRO A 142 -26.08 -4.60 -3.94
CA PRO A 142 -27.50 -4.63 -4.27
C PRO A 142 -28.28 -3.61 -3.43
N ALA A 143 -29.30 -2.99 -4.04
CA ALA A 143 -30.08 -1.93 -3.38
C ALA A 143 -30.79 -2.39 -2.09
N SER A 144 -30.97 -3.70 -1.90
CA SER A 144 -31.54 -4.32 -0.70
C SER A 144 -30.59 -4.36 0.49
N GLU A 145 -29.28 -4.43 0.25
CA GLU A 145 -28.24 -4.58 1.28
C GLU A 145 -27.55 -3.26 1.59
N LYS A 146 -27.65 -2.30 0.67
CA LYS A 146 -27.01 -1.01 0.79
C LYS A 146 -27.65 -0.13 1.88
N PRO A 147 -26.87 0.42 2.83
CA PRO A 147 -27.40 1.37 3.80
C PRO A 147 -27.98 2.61 3.13
N ALA A 148 -29.21 2.97 3.52
CA ALA A 148 -29.91 4.12 2.93
C ALA A 148 -29.31 5.47 3.36
N THR A 149 -28.77 5.56 4.57
CA THR A 149 -28.16 6.77 5.16
C THR A 149 -27.11 6.40 6.19
N GLY A 150 -26.03 7.17 6.27
CA GLY A 150 -24.97 6.97 7.26
C GLY A 150 -24.07 5.78 6.94
N VAL A 151 -23.20 5.47 7.90
CA VAL A 151 -22.31 4.31 7.91
C VAL A 151 -22.95 3.25 8.81
N ALA A 152 -22.98 2.00 8.36
CA ALA A 152 -23.52 0.87 9.12
C ALA A 152 -22.49 -0.26 9.17
N ASP A 153 -22.32 -0.85 10.34
CA ASP A 153 -21.42 -2.00 10.54
C ASP A 153 -21.85 -3.18 9.66
N ARG A 154 -20.87 -3.90 9.12
CA ARG A 154 -21.06 -5.20 8.48
C ARG A 154 -20.31 -6.24 9.27
N ASP A 155 -21.04 -7.20 9.80
CA ASP A 155 -20.42 -8.26 10.58
C ASP A 155 -19.69 -9.22 9.63
N VAL A 156 -18.37 -9.27 9.76
CA VAL A 156 -17.49 -10.17 9.03
C VAL A 156 -16.58 -10.86 10.03
N TRP A 157 -16.41 -12.16 9.86
CA TRP A 157 -15.57 -13.00 10.70
C TRP A 157 -14.40 -13.53 9.89
N ARG A 158 -13.22 -13.44 10.47
CA ARG A 158 -11.97 -13.99 9.97
C ARG A 158 -11.71 -15.31 10.66
N HIS A 159 -11.37 -16.32 9.89
CA HIS A 159 -10.95 -17.62 10.38
C HIS A 159 -9.52 -17.87 9.92
N GLU A 160 -8.64 -18.28 10.83
CA GLU A 160 -7.24 -18.59 10.52
C GLU A 160 -6.82 -19.88 11.20
N ALA A 161 -6.29 -20.82 10.42
CA ALA A 161 -5.67 -22.04 10.94
C ALA A 161 -4.20 -22.11 10.51
N THR A 162 -3.35 -22.62 11.39
CA THR A 162 -1.97 -22.98 11.03
C THR A 162 -1.93 -24.45 10.63
N VAL A 163 -1.62 -24.72 9.35
CA VAL A 163 -1.39 -26.08 8.86
C VAL A 163 0.09 -26.39 9.04
N ASP A 164 0.43 -27.31 9.95
CA ASP A 164 1.80 -27.75 10.22
C ASP A 164 2.09 -29.15 9.63
N GLY A 165 3.28 -29.69 9.89
CA GLY A 165 3.69 -31.02 9.41
C GLY A 165 3.96 -31.10 7.90
N LEU A 166 4.03 -29.96 7.21
CA LEU A 166 4.25 -29.91 5.78
C LEU A 166 5.68 -30.30 5.40
N THR A 167 5.81 -30.98 4.27
CA THR A 167 7.11 -31.43 3.75
C THR A 167 7.58 -30.52 2.64
N HIS A 168 8.81 -30.02 2.75
CA HIS A 168 9.47 -29.24 1.71
C HIS A 168 9.43 -29.94 0.34
N GLY A 169 9.24 -29.16 -0.73
CA GLY A 169 9.13 -29.65 -2.11
C GLY A 169 7.85 -30.44 -2.42
N LYS A 170 6.91 -30.56 -1.47
CA LYS A 170 5.60 -31.19 -1.68
C LYS A 170 4.47 -30.19 -1.52
N ARG A 171 3.57 -30.21 -2.49
CA ARG A 171 2.32 -29.47 -2.50
C ARG A 171 1.18 -30.46 -2.24
N VAL A 172 0.36 -30.19 -1.22
CA VAL A 172 -0.67 -31.11 -0.72
C VAL A 172 -2.04 -30.47 -0.91
N PRO A 173 -3.07 -31.22 -1.35
CA PRO A 173 -4.41 -30.68 -1.50
C PRO A 173 -5.06 -30.40 -0.14
N TYR A 174 -5.87 -29.33 -0.10
CA TYR A 174 -6.64 -28.94 1.07
C TYR A 174 -8.00 -28.35 0.70
N ARG A 175 -8.89 -28.29 1.70
CA ARG A 175 -10.20 -27.61 1.66
C ARG A 175 -10.48 -26.98 3.03
N ILE A 176 -11.32 -25.95 3.09
CA ILE A 176 -11.84 -25.43 4.37
C ILE A 176 -13.32 -25.75 4.54
N VAL A 177 -13.78 -25.82 5.79
CA VAL A 177 -15.18 -26.01 6.17
C VAL A 177 -15.50 -25.13 7.38
N SER A 178 -16.55 -24.31 7.27
CA SER A 178 -17.12 -23.52 8.38
C SER A 178 -18.56 -23.93 8.62
N PHE A 179 -18.88 -24.32 9.85
CA PHE A 179 -20.20 -24.78 10.26
C PHE A 179 -21.02 -23.62 10.82
N GLY A 180 -22.24 -23.43 10.35
CA GLY A 180 -23.16 -22.45 10.93
C GLY A 180 -23.87 -22.97 12.18
N ASP A 181 -24.57 -22.07 12.86
CA ASP A 181 -25.45 -22.45 13.95
C ASP A 181 -26.55 -23.41 13.45
N ALA A 182 -26.85 -24.46 14.22
CA ALA A 182 -27.93 -25.37 13.87
C ALA A 182 -29.26 -24.59 13.82
N ALA A 183 -29.80 -24.34 12.62
CA ALA A 183 -31.09 -23.68 12.48
C ALA A 183 -32.16 -24.43 13.27
N SER A 184 -32.90 -23.70 14.11
CA SER A 184 -34.07 -24.21 14.81
C SER A 184 -35.16 -24.61 13.80
N GLY A 185 -35.09 -25.84 13.29
CA GLY A 185 -36.10 -26.45 12.42
C GLY A 185 -35.61 -27.14 11.13
N GLY A 186 -34.31 -27.13 10.82
CA GLY A 186 -33.72 -27.87 9.67
C GLY A 186 -33.16 -29.23 10.09
N SER A 187 -33.19 -30.24 9.20
CA SER A 187 -32.72 -31.61 9.50
C SER A 187 -31.32 -31.93 8.94
N GLY A 188 -30.50 -30.93 8.62
CA GLY A 188 -29.16 -31.12 8.06
C GLY A 188 -28.15 -30.12 8.63
N THR A 189 -26.88 -30.51 8.65
CA THR A 189 -25.76 -29.63 9.03
C THR A 189 -25.64 -28.48 8.04
N GLN A 190 -25.67 -27.24 8.51
CA GLN A 190 -25.42 -26.07 7.68
C GLN A 190 -23.93 -25.76 7.72
N PHE A 191 -23.30 -25.67 6.56
CA PHE A 191 -21.89 -25.34 6.45
C PHE A 191 -21.62 -24.60 5.14
N ALA A 192 -20.46 -23.94 5.09
CA ALA A 192 -19.79 -23.46 3.90
C ALA A 192 -18.49 -24.23 3.75
N GLY A 193 -18.19 -24.74 2.55
CA GLY A 193 -16.95 -25.45 2.26
C GLY A 193 -16.35 -24.96 0.96
N SER A 194 -15.03 -24.90 0.88
CA SER A 194 -14.34 -24.38 -0.31
C SER A 194 -14.24 -25.42 -1.44
N GLY A 195 -13.80 -24.94 -2.60
CA GLY A 195 -13.16 -25.78 -3.61
C GLY A 195 -11.87 -26.44 -3.09
N THR A 196 -11.28 -27.30 -3.91
CA THR A 196 -10.01 -27.97 -3.62
C THR A 196 -8.85 -27.12 -4.10
N PHE A 197 -7.97 -26.76 -3.17
CA PHE A 197 -6.78 -25.98 -3.45
C PHE A 197 -5.55 -26.72 -2.95
N SER A 198 -4.38 -26.08 -3.03
CA SER A 198 -3.13 -26.73 -2.66
C SER A 198 -2.22 -25.80 -1.89
N LEU A 199 -1.51 -26.35 -0.92
CA LEU A 199 -0.59 -25.60 -0.07
C LEU A 199 0.76 -26.33 0.04
N SER A 200 1.79 -25.58 0.40
CA SER A 200 3.15 -26.06 0.62
C SER A 200 3.82 -25.19 1.70
N PRO A 201 4.85 -25.70 2.39
CA PRO A 201 5.63 -24.85 3.30
C PRO A 201 6.47 -23.84 2.50
N ALA A 202 7.22 -23.00 3.21
CA ALA A 202 8.09 -22.01 2.61
C ALA A 202 9.13 -22.68 1.69
N PRO A 203 9.45 -22.05 0.55
CA PRO A 203 10.56 -22.50 -0.29
C PRO A 203 11.88 -22.33 0.44
N GLN A 204 12.83 -23.21 0.13
CA GLN A 204 14.19 -23.15 0.65
C GLN A 204 15.11 -22.38 -0.30
N ALA A 205 16.28 -21.96 0.20
CA ALA A 205 17.31 -21.38 -0.63
C ALA A 205 17.69 -22.32 -1.79
N GLY A 206 17.79 -21.77 -3.00
CA GLY A 206 18.02 -22.50 -4.24
C GLY A 206 16.76 -23.02 -4.95
N ASP A 207 15.57 -22.95 -4.32
CA ASP A 207 14.32 -23.25 -5.01
C ASP A 207 13.98 -22.15 -6.03
N ASN A 208 13.55 -22.58 -7.21
CA ASN A 208 13.05 -21.66 -8.23
C ASN A 208 11.64 -21.22 -7.87
N GLN A 209 11.38 -19.92 -8.00
CA GLN A 209 10.10 -19.31 -7.70
C GLN A 209 9.69 -18.34 -8.81
N ARG A 210 8.39 -18.32 -9.08
CA ARG A 210 7.69 -17.35 -9.92
C ARG A 210 6.87 -16.42 -9.03
N ILE A 211 7.39 -15.23 -8.78
CA ILE A 211 6.80 -14.24 -7.87
C ILE A 211 6.11 -13.16 -8.69
N LEU A 212 4.79 -13.00 -8.51
CA LEU A 212 4.05 -11.90 -9.09
C LEU A 212 4.38 -10.60 -8.33
N ILE A 213 4.88 -9.60 -9.04
CA ILE A 213 5.17 -8.26 -8.51
C ILE A 213 4.13 -7.29 -9.07
N THR A 214 3.33 -6.68 -8.19
CA THR A 214 2.18 -5.85 -8.57
C THR A 214 1.86 -4.77 -7.53
N SER A 215 0.97 -3.83 -7.85
CA SER A 215 0.44 -2.84 -6.91
C SER A 215 -0.83 -2.18 -7.47
N ASP A 216 -1.49 -1.31 -6.69
CA ASP A 216 -2.58 -0.42 -7.15
C ASP A 216 -3.71 -1.17 -7.89
N HIS A 217 -4.09 -2.33 -7.35
CA HIS A 217 -5.20 -3.13 -7.88
C HIS A 217 -6.48 -2.35 -7.72
N GLN A 218 -6.76 -1.99 -6.46
CA GLN A 218 -8.01 -1.37 -6.03
C GLN A 218 -9.22 -2.10 -6.69
N ALA A 219 -10.36 -1.44 -6.80
CA ALA A 219 -11.48 -1.98 -7.58
C ALA A 219 -11.45 -1.49 -9.04
N MET A 220 -10.27 -1.43 -9.66
CA MET A 220 -10.09 -0.89 -11.03
C MET A 220 -10.62 -1.85 -12.08
N SER A 221 -11.15 -1.30 -13.18
CA SER A 221 -11.89 -2.11 -14.16
C SER A 221 -11.06 -3.15 -14.89
N ASN A 222 -9.75 -2.90 -15.04
CA ASN A 222 -8.87 -3.80 -15.78
C ASN A 222 -8.09 -4.76 -14.87
N THR A 223 -8.22 -4.68 -13.54
CA THR A 223 -7.48 -5.53 -12.59
C THR A 223 -7.76 -7.02 -12.79
N ALA A 224 -9.02 -7.40 -13.01
CA ALA A 224 -9.37 -8.79 -13.32
C ALA A 224 -8.73 -9.28 -14.62
N ALA A 225 -8.66 -8.42 -15.66
CA ALA A 225 -7.97 -8.75 -16.90
C ALA A 225 -6.46 -8.89 -16.70
N ASN A 226 -5.86 -7.99 -15.91
CA ASN A 226 -4.45 -8.01 -15.55
C ASN A 226 -4.05 -9.36 -14.93
N LEU A 227 -4.72 -9.76 -13.86
CA LEU A 227 -4.39 -10.99 -13.13
C LEU A 227 -4.71 -12.26 -13.91
N GLN A 228 -5.83 -12.27 -14.64
CA GLN A 228 -6.17 -13.41 -15.49
C GLN A 228 -5.10 -13.63 -16.57
N MET A 229 -4.58 -12.55 -17.16
CA MET A 229 -3.53 -12.65 -18.17
C MET A 229 -2.15 -12.91 -17.55
N ALA A 230 -1.88 -12.42 -16.34
CA ALA A 230 -0.66 -12.75 -15.60
C ALA A 230 -0.58 -14.26 -15.34
N SER A 231 -1.62 -14.87 -14.76
CA SER A 231 -1.66 -16.32 -14.51
C SER A 231 -1.57 -17.14 -15.80
N LYS A 232 -2.29 -16.76 -16.87
CA LYS A 232 -2.17 -17.43 -18.19
C LYS A 232 -0.76 -17.35 -18.78
N THR A 233 -0.01 -16.29 -18.49
CA THR A 233 1.33 -16.06 -19.03
C THR A 233 2.40 -16.75 -18.18
N PHE A 234 2.26 -16.71 -16.86
CA PHE A 234 3.26 -17.20 -15.91
C PHE A 234 3.06 -18.68 -15.55
N GLY A 235 1.86 -19.21 -15.73
CA GLY A 235 1.46 -20.49 -15.13
C GLY A 235 1.31 -20.34 -13.62
N ASP A 236 1.77 -21.34 -12.89
CA ASP A 236 1.72 -21.35 -11.43
C ASP A 236 2.55 -20.19 -10.85
N ILE A 237 1.93 -19.43 -9.95
CA ILE A 237 2.55 -18.33 -9.21
C ILE A 237 2.86 -18.86 -7.80
N ASP A 238 4.09 -18.67 -7.34
CA ASP A 238 4.58 -19.21 -6.06
C ASP A 238 4.44 -18.22 -4.90
N ALA A 239 4.39 -16.91 -5.19
CA ALA A 239 4.15 -15.86 -4.20
C ALA A 239 3.68 -14.56 -4.90
N VAL A 240 3.06 -13.66 -4.12
CA VAL A 240 2.65 -12.33 -4.58
C VAL A 240 3.28 -11.25 -3.70
N PHE A 241 3.99 -10.31 -4.31
CA PHE A 241 4.47 -9.08 -3.67
C PHE A 241 3.63 -7.89 -4.17
N LEU A 242 2.79 -7.35 -3.30
CA LEU A 242 1.81 -6.31 -3.63
C LEU A 242 2.13 -4.99 -2.90
N ALA A 243 2.63 -4.00 -3.64
CA ALA A 243 3.11 -2.73 -3.06
C ALA A 243 1.98 -1.70 -2.80
N GLY A 244 1.01 -2.06 -1.96
CA GLY A 244 -0.05 -1.17 -1.50
C GLY A 244 -1.15 -0.86 -2.54
N ASP A 245 -2.16 -0.14 -2.05
CA ASP A 245 -3.41 0.20 -2.73
C ASP A 245 -4.17 -1.04 -3.22
N LEU A 246 -4.57 -1.87 -2.25
CA LEU A 246 -5.27 -3.13 -2.43
C LEU A 246 -6.74 -2.89 -2.78
N VAL A 247 -7.40 -2.01 -2.03
CA VAL A 247 -8.79 -1.57 -2.22
C VAL A 247 -8.84 -0.04 -2.37
N ASN A 248 -10.01 0.56 -2.62
CA ASN A 248 -10.12 2.04 -2.65
C ASN A 248 -10.43 2.63 -1.28
N GLN A 249 -11.16 1.93 -0.41
CA GLN A 249 -11.48 2.35 0.96
C GLN A 249 -11.38 1.14 1.88
N PRO A 250 -10.47 1.15 2.87
CA PRO A 250 -10.12 -0.04 3.63
C PRO A 250 -11.27 -0.51 4.53
N ASP A 251 -11.99 0.39 5.19
CA ASP A 251 -13.11 0.01 6.07
C ASP A 251 -14.36 -0.45 5.29
N ARG A 252 -14.38 -0.35 3.95
CA ARG A 252 -15.53 -0.77 3.14
C ARG A 252 -15.46 -2.26 2.82
N ALA A 253 -16.24 -3.06 3.55
CA ALA A 253 -16.24 -4.52 3.40
C ALA A 253 -16.47 -5.01 1.97
N SER A 254 -17.42 -4.41 1.25
CA SER A 254 -17.73 -4.80 -0.13
C SER A 254 -16.56 -4.66 -1.10
N GLU A 255 -15.59 -3.77 -0.85
CA GLU A 255 -14.41 -3.67 -1.72
C GLU A 255 -13.43 -4.84 -1.53
N TRP A 256 -13.48 -5.51 -0.38
CA TRP A 256 -12.72 -6.73 -0.14
C TRP A 256 -13.40 -7.96 -0.72
N PHE A 257 -14.70 -8.11 -0.48
CA PHE A 257 -15.39 -9.41 -0.63
C PHE A 257 -16.35 -9.50 -1.82
N ASP A 258 -17.22 -8.52 -2.04
CA ASP A 258 -18.42 -8.76 -2.87
C ASP A 258 -18.97 -7.52 -3.62
N ASP A 259 -18.09 -6.58 -3.99
CA ASP A 259 -18.43 -5.44 -4.85
C ASP A 259 -19.21 -5.92 -6.09
N SER A 260 -20.47 -5.48 -6.21
CA SER A 260 -21.41 -5.91 -7.24
C SER A 260 -21.02 -5.53 -8.68
N ARG A 261 -19.97 -4.71 -8.86
CA ARG A 261 -19.35 -4.50 -10.19
C ARG A 261 -18.46 -5.67 -10.59
N GLY A 262 -18.24 -6.62 -9.68
CA GLY A 262 -17.44 -7.84 -9.85
C GLY A 262 -15.94 -7.62 -9.67
N GLY A 263 -15.51 -6.54 -9.01
CA GLY A 263 -14.09 -6.17 -8.91
C GLY A 263 -13.57 -6.02 -7.48
N ALA A 264 -14.11 -6.77 -6.53
CA ALA A 264 -13.60 -6.82 -5.16
C ALA A 264 -12.25 -7.55 -5.10
N PHE A 265 -11.43 -7.21 -4.10
CA PHE A 265 -10.04 -7.67 -3.98
C PHE A 265 -9.92 -9.19 -4.00
N PHE A 266 -10.60 -9.90 -3.09
CA PHE A 266 -10.49 -11.35 -3.00
C PHE A 266 -11.04 -12.04 -4.25
N PRO A 267 -12.27 -11.77 -4.74
CA PRO A 267 -12.76 -12.42 -5.96
C PRO A 267 -11.83 -12.29 -7.17
N VAL A 268 -11.18 -11.14 -7.35
CA VAL A 268 -10.26 -10.91 -8.48
C VAL A 268 -8.98 -11.73 -8.34
N LEU A 269 -8.41 -11.83 -7.14
CA LEU A 269 -7.21 -12.62 -6.84
C LEU A 269 -7.49 -14.12 -6.60
N GLN A 270 -8.77 -14.51 -6.61
CA GLN A 270 -9.25 -15.87 -6.41
C GLN A 270 -9.87 -16.49 -7.67
N GLY A 271 -10.02 -15.71 -8.75
CA GLY A 271 -10.59 -16.23 -10.01
C GLY A 271 -12.11 -16.26 -10.03
N ASN A 272 -12.77 -15.60 -9.07
CA ASN A 272 -14.22 -15.59 -8.86
C ASN A 272 -14.87 -14.25 -9.26
N ALA A 273 -14.11 -13.33 -9.86
CA ALA A 273 -14.62 -12.03 -10.28
C ALA A 273 -15.54 -12.12 -11.51
N SER A 274 -16.22 -11.02 -11.81
CA SER A 274 -16.97 -10.83 -13.05
C SER A 274 -16.87 -9.38 -13.49
N ARG A 275 -15.64 -8.86 -13.52
CA ARG A 275 -15.40 -7.43 -13.78
C ARG A 275 -15.29 -7.18 -15.28
N ALA A 276 -16.16 -6.31 -15.78
CA ALA A 276 -16.00 -5.76 -17.12
C ALA A 276 -14.79 -4.83 -17.18
N SER A 277 -13.89 -5.10 -18.12
CA SER A 277 -12.79 -4.21 -18.51
C SER A 277 -13.32 -2.88 -19.05
N THR A 278 -12.39 -1.94 -19.26
CA THR A 278 -12.67 -0.66 -19.92
C THR A 278 -13.27 -0.78 -21.33
N HIS A 279 -13.18 -1.95 -21.96
CA HIS A 279 -13.76 -2.25 -23.28
C HIS A 279 -14.91 -3.27 -23.22
N GLY A 280 -15.45 -3.56 -22.04
CA GLY A 280 -16.70 -4.29 -21.84
C GLY A 280 -16.58 -5.81 -21.71
N GLU A 281 -15.45 -6.40 -22.09
CA GLU A 281 -15.19 -7.83 -21.86
C GLU A 281 -15.07 -8.12 -20.37
N ALA A 282 -15.74 -9.18 -19.91
CA ALA A 282 -15.73 -9.60 -18.51
C ALA A 282 -14.58 -10.57 -18.23
N TYR A 283 -13.87 -10.33 -17.13
CA TYR A 283 -12.74 -11.15 -16.69
C TYR A 283 -12.99 -11.63 -15.26
N THR A 284 -12.46 -12.82 -14.96
CA THR A 284 -12.65 -13.49 -13.67
C THR A 284 -11.47 -13.33 -12.73
N GLY A 285 -10.35 -12.76 -13.21
CA GLY A 285 -9.12 -12.75 -12.44
C GLY A 285 -8.43 -14.12 -12.50
N ALA A 286 -7.78 -14.54 -11.41
CA ALA A 286 -7.06 -15.82 -11.36
C ALA A 286 -7.05 -16.43 -9.96
N GLU A 287 -7.05 -17.77 -9.86
CA GLU A 287 -6.94 -18.55 -8.62
C GLU A 287 -5.50 -18.51 -8.07
N ILE A 288 -5.09 -17.38 -7.50
CA ILE A 288 -3.71 -17.16 -7.03
C ILE A 288 -3.62 -17.41 -5.54
N LEU A 289 -4.44 -16.73 -4.73
CA LEU A 289 -4.25 -16.68 -3.29
C LEU A 289 -4.55 -17.99 -2.57
N GLN A 290 -5.35 -18.85 -3.19
CA GLN A 290 -5.63 -20.19 -2.68
C GLN A 290 -4.40 -21.11 -2.77
N ASN A 291 -3.41 -20.75 -3.59
CA ASN A 291 -2.26 -21.60 -3.88
C ASN A 291 -0.90 -20.93 -3.59
N ALA A 292 -0.89 -19.61 -3.37
CA ALA A 292 0.32 -18.82 -3.20
C ALA A 292 0.17 -17.81 -2.05
N PRO A 293 1.18 -17.68 -1.17
CA PRO A 293 1.20 -16.65 -0.14
C PRO A 293 1.31 -15.25 -0.73
N ILE A 294 0.66 -14.29 -0.06
CA ILE A 294 0.73 -12.86 -0.39
C ILE A 294 1.46 -12.07 0.68
N TYR A 295 2.30 -11.12 0.22
CA TYR A 295 3.03 -10.16 1.03
C TYR A 295 2.68 -8.75 0.54
N THR A 296 2.20 -7.91 1.45
CA THR A 296 1.65 -6.58 1.13
C THR A 296 2.45 -5.46 1.79
N ALA A 297 2.49 -4.30 1.15
CA ALA A 297 2.84 -3.03 1.79
C ALA A 297 1.57 -2.23 2.06
N ILE A 298 1.64 -1.31 3.01
CA ILE A 298 0.57 -0.34 3.26
C ILE A 298 0.72 0.80 2.25
N GLY A 299 -0.31 1.03 1.43
CA GLY A 299 -0.49 2.20 0.59
C GLY A 299 -1.39 3.24 1.24
N ASN A 300 -1.60 4.38 0.58
CA ASN A 300 -2.45 5.41 1.16
C ASN A 300 -3.93 5.00 1.16
N HIS A 301 -4.32 3.96 0.42
CA HIS A 301 -5.67 3.39 0.45
C HIS A 301 -5.87 2.29 1.50
N GLU A 302 -4.84 1.92 2.26
CA GLU A 302 -4.96 1.02 3.42
C GLU A 302 -5.18 1.79 4.73
N VAL A 303 -5.10 3.13 4.68
CA VAL A 303 -5.30 4.01 5.84
C VAL A 303 -6.70 4.62 5.81
N GLN A 304 -7.56 4.20 6.73
CA GLN A 304 -8.83 4.90 6.95
C GLN A 304 -8.58 6.17 7.75
N GLY A 305 -9.14 7.30 7.31
CA GLY A 305 -9.09 8.52 8.10
C GLY A 305 -10.06 8.52 9.30
N ARG A 306 -10.35 9.71 9.82
CA ARG A 306 -11.12 9.87 11.04
C ARG A 306 -12.54 9.32 10.91
N VAL A 307 -12.98 8.43 11.80
CA VAL A 307 -14.39 7.97 11.82
C VAL A 307 -15.28 8.83 12.71
N ALA A 308 -14.72 9.48 13.74
CA ALA A 308 -15.48 10.29 14.67
C ALA A 308 -16.20 11.44 13.95
N GLY A 309 -17.52 11.40 13.95
CA GLY A 309 -18.37 12.41 13.31
C GLY A 309 -18.40 12.35 11.78
N ALA A 310 -17.82 11.33 11.15
CA ALA A 310 -17.97 11.10 9.72
C ALA A 310 -19.40 10.61 9.40
N THR A 311 -19.95 11.07 8.28
CA THR A 311 -21.29 10.69 7.81
C THR A 311 -21.28 9.68 6.67
N SER A 312 -20.09 9.41 6.12
CA SER A 312 -19.83 8.40 5.09
C SER A 312 -18.40 7.87 5.24
N ILE A 313 -18.14 6.68 4.72
CA ILE A 313 -16.81 6.07 4.65
C ILE A 313 -15.89 6.95 3.80
N SER A 314 -16.40 7.51 2.70
CA SER A 314 -15.61 8.40 1.83
C SER A 314 -15.25 9.72 2.52
N GLU A 315 -16.14 10.28 3.35
CA GLU A 315 -15.78 11.42 4.19
C GLU A 315 -14.69 11.02 5.17
N SER A 316 -14.84 9.92 5.90
CA SER A 316 -13.81 9.47 6.83
C SER A 316 -12.45 9.28 6.14
N PHE A 317 -12.41 8.58 5.00
CA PHE A 317 -11.21 8.27 4.22
C PHE A 317 -10.44 9.53 3.79
N ASN A 318 -11.16 10.59 3.40
CA ASN A 318 -10.53 11.82 2.92
C ASN A 318 -10.07 12.77 4.05
N TYR A 319 -10.39 12.47 5.31
CA TYR A 319 -10.11 13.32 6.48
C TYR A 319 -9.31 12.58 7.57
N PRO A 320 -8.15 11.98 7.26
CA PRO A 320 -7.21 11.64 8.31
C PRO A 320 -6.62 12.92 8.93
N ILE A 321 -6.34 12.86 10.22
CA ILE A 321 -5.74 13.95 11.01
C ILE A 321 -4.41 13.46 11.59
N PRO A 322 -3.32 14.26 11.59
CA PRO A 322 -2.07 13.85 12.22
C PRO A 322 -2.27 13.44 13.68
N GLN A 323 -1.58 12.39 14.12
CA GLN A 323 -1.77 11.85 15.47
C GLN A 323 -1.43 12.88 16.56
N GLU A 324 -0.42 13.73 16.36
CA GLU A 324 -0.09 14.77 17.33
C GLU A 324 -1.18 15.85 17.44
N VAL A 325 -1.91 16.12 16.35
CA VAL A 325 -3.04 17.05 16.36
C VAL A 325 -4.20 16.42 17.12
N ALA A 326 -4.53 15.15 16.83
CA ALA A 326 -5.56 14.44 17.58
C ALA A 326 -5.20 14.37 19.07
N ALA A 327 -3.96 14.06 19.44
CA ALA A 327 -3.50 14.04 20.83
C ALA A 327 -3.63 15.40 21.52
N ALA A 328 -3.28 16.50 20.85
CA ALA A 328 -3.47 17.83 21.40
C ALA A 328 -4.95 18.19 21.62
N GLU A 329 -5.86 17.70 20.76
CA GLU A 329 -7.30 17.88 20.94
C GLU A 329 -7.88 16.97 22.03
N TYR A 330 -7.36 15.74 22.15
CA TYR A 330 -7.69 14.81 23.23
C TYR A 330 -7.42 15.44 24.59
N ASP A 331 -6.24 16.01 24.79
CA ASP A 331 -5.83 16.58 26.08
C ASP A 331 -6.80 17.67 26.58
N LYS A 332 -7.48 18.38 25.67
CA LYS A 332 -8.50 19.40 26.00
C LYS A 332 -9.80 18.78 26.53
N VAL A 333 -10.12 17.56 26.12
CA VAL A 333 -11.37 16.86 26.47
C VAL A 333 -11.18 15.65 27.37
N ALA A 334 -9.93 15.26 27.66
CA ALA A 334 -9.56 14.05 28.39
C ALA A 334 -10.30 13.89 29.73
N ALA A 335 -10.42 14.98 30.51
CA ALA A 335 -11.13 14.96 31.79
C ALA A 335 -12.63 14.62 31.67
N THR A 336 -13.22 14.79 30.48
CA THR A 336 -14.63 14.48 30.19
C THR A 336 -14.79 13.09 29.58
N VAL A 337 -13.96 12.76 28.58
CA VAL A 337 -14.10 11.51 27.80
C VAL A 337 -13.36 10.32 28.41
N ASN A 338 -12.35 10.57 29.24
CA ASN A 338 -11.54 9.54 29.91
C ASN A 338 -11.20 9.96 31.37
N PRO A 339 -12.20 10.10 32.26
CA PRO A 339 -11.97 10.56 33.64
C PRO A 339 -11.13 9.60 34.48
N SER A 340 -11.03 8.32 34.08
CA SER A 340 -10.20 7.29 34.71
C SER A 340 -8.76 7.25 34.21
N ALA A 341 -8.43 8.04 33.18
CA ALA A 341 -7.13 8.00 32.48
C ALA A 341 -6.77 6.58 31.99
N ASP A 342 -7.75 5.83 31.50
CA ASP A 342 -7.56 4.50 30.93
C ASP A 342 -6.80 4.61 29.58
N PRO A 343 -5.61 4.01 29.43
CA PRO A 343 -4.86 4.03 28.17
C PRO A 343 -5.65 3.51 26.98
N ALA A 344 -6.51 2.50 27.15
CA ALA A 344 -7.30 1.93 26.06
C ALA A 344 -8.34 2.93 25.53
N VAL A 345 -8.97 3.70 26.43
CA VAL A 345 -9.91 4.76 26.04
C VAL A 345 -9.19 5.89 25.30
N LYS A 346 -7.96 6.24 25.71
CA LYS A 346 -7.14 7.22 24.97
C LYS A 346 -6.78 6.69 23.58
N ALA A 347 -6.30 5.46 23.47
CA ALA A 347 -5.92 4.85 22.20
C ALA A 347 -7.10 4.81 21.21
N ALA A 348 -8.26 4.28 21.63
CA ALA A 348 -9.47 4.25 20.81
C ALA A 348 -9.94 5.65 20.40
N TRP A 349 -9.87 6.64 21.32
CA TRP A 349 -10.22 8.02 20.97
C TRP A 349 -9.26 8.58 19.91
N LEU A 350 -7.95 8.34 20.03
CA LEU A 350 -6.97 8.83 19.07
C LEU A 350 -7.19 8.19 17.70
N GLU A 351 -7.35 6.88 17.63
CA GLU A 351 -7.66 6.16 16.40
C GLU A 351 -8.93 6.71 15.73
N ASP A 352 -10.01 6.85 16.49
CA ASP A 352 -11.28 7.36 15.97
C ASP A 352 -11.21 8.83 15.56
N ASN A 353 -10.28 9.61 16.12
CA ASN A 353 -10.12 11.04 15.87
C ASN A 353 -8.93 11.40 14.94
N SER A 354 -8.15 10.41 14.50
CA SER A 354 -6.95 10.56 13.66
C SER A 354 -7.08 9.79 12.35
N PHE A 355 -6.44 8.62 12.27
CA PHE A 355 -6.49 7.65 11.17
C PHE A 355 -6.17 6.27 11.75
N SER A 356 -6.43 5.22 10.97
CA SER A 356 -6.26 3.83 11.37
C SER A 356 -5.82 2.95 10.19
N THR A 357 -4.97 1.98 10.49
CA THR A 357 -4.60 0.84 9.63
C THR A 357 -5.22 -0.47 10.12
N THR A 358 -6.08 -0.42 11.15
CA THR A 358 -6.64 -1.60 11.83
C THR A 358 -7.29 -2.59 10.87
N THR A 359 -8.08 -2.17 9.87
CA THR A 359 -8.66 -3.12 8.92
C THR A 359 -7.62 -3.86 8.10
N TYR A 360 -6.53 -3.20 7.70
CA TYR A 360 -5.43 -3.85 6.99
C TYR A 360 -4.73 -4.89 7.89
N GLU A 361 -4.46 -4.54 9.14
CA GLU A 361 -3.80 -5.41 10.12
C GLU A 361 -4.70 -6.57 10.57
N GLU A 362 -6.01 -6.38 10.62
CA GLU A 362 -6.98 -7.47 10.85
C GLU A 362 -7.13 -8.36 9.62
N MET A 363 -6.95 -7.83 8.40
CA MET A 363 -7.11 -8.59 7.16
C MET A 363 -5.96 -9.56 6.94
N PHE A 364 -4.74 -9.16 7.28
CA PHE A 364 -3.53 -9.92 6.97
C PHE A 364 -2.71 -10.23 8.23
N THR A 365 -2.33 -11.49 8.41
CA THR A 365 -1.23 -11.82 9.33
C THR A 365 0.09 -11.44 8.68
N LEU A 366 0.70 -10.35 9.15
CA LEU A 366 1.94 -9.82 8.58
C LEU A 366 3.17 -10.50 9.19
N PRO A 367 4.30 -10.58 8.44
CA PRO A 367 5.55 -11.08 9.00
C PRO A 367 6.00 -10.23 10.19
N GLN A 368 6.44 -10.90 11.25
CA GLN A 368 7.06 -10.22 12.38
C GLN A 368 8.58 -10.20 12.18
N SER A 369 9.20 -9.03 12.36
CA SER A 369 10.66 -8.89 12.46
C SER A 369 11.03 -8.55 13.90
N ALA A 370 12.24 -8.91 14.34
CA ALA A 370 12.67 -8.76 15.73
C ALA A 370 12.65 -7.31 16.25
N SER A 371 12.71 -6.32 15.33
CA SER A 371 12.83 -4.90 15.63
C SER A 371 11.86 -4.00 14.84
N GLY A 372 11.04 -4.56 13.94
CA GLY A 372 10.12 -3.78 13.09
C GLY A 372 8.73 -3.60 13.72
N GLY A 373 8.08 -2.49 13.38
CA GLY A 373 6.72 -2.18 13.82
C GLY A 373 5.66 -2.98 13.06
N GLU A 374 4.42 -2.99 13.56
CA GLU A 374 3.31 -3.78 12.98
C GLU A 374 3.00 -3.41 11.51
N GLY A 375 3.42 -2.23 11.03
CA GLY A 375 3.19 -1.74 9.67
C GLY A 375 4.33 -1.92 8.65
N TYR A 376 5.53 -2.36 9.05
CA TYR A 376 6.69 -2.59 8.16
C TYR A 376 7.52 -3.77 8.64
N TYR A 377 8.03 -4.57 7.71
CA TYR A 377 8.63 -5.87 8.05
C TYR A 377 9.69 -6.32 7.05
N ALA A 378 10.46 -7.33 7.44
CA ALA A 378 11.36 -8.04 6.56
C ALA A 378 11.15 -9.56 6.71
N VAL A 379 11.20 -10.28 5.59
CA VAL A 379 10.95 -11.72 5.51
C VAL A 379 11.78 -12.36 4.42
N THR A 380 12.21 -13.59 4.65
CA THR A 380 12.91 -14.39 3.64
C THR A 380 11.92 -15.33 2.96
N VAL A 381 11.88 -15.28 1.63
CA VAL A 381 11.02 -16.09 0.77
C VAL A 381 11.95 -16.81 -0.22
N GLY A 382 12.30 -18.06 0.08
CA GLY A 382 13.29 -18.82 -0.68
C GLY A 382 14.63 -18.07 -0.74
N ASP A 383 15.04 -17.68 -1.95
CA ASP A 383 16.28 -16.92 -2.22
C ASP A 383 16.14 -15.39 -2.06
N VAL A 384 14.93 -14.90 -1.76
CA VAL A 384 14.60 -13.48 -1.71
C VAL A 384 14.54 -12.99 -0.27
N ARG A 385 15.32 -11.96 0.08
CA ARG A 385 15.03 -11.11 1.24
C ARG A 385 14.12 -9.98 0.79
N LEU A 386 12.87 -10.00 1.25
CA LEU A 386 11.88 -8.95 1.03
C LEU A 386 11.85 -8.03 2.25
N ILE A 387 12.01 -6.73 2.03
CA ILE A 387 11.79 -5.67 3.01
C ILE A 387 10.58 -4.86 2.55
N SER A 388 9.54 -4.74 3.38
CA SER A 388 8.34 -3.95 3.12
C SER A 388 8.34 -2.71 4.00
N LEU A 389 8.32 -1.52 3.40
CA LEU A 389 8.28 -0.23 4.10
C LEU A 389 6.87 0.37 4.10
N PHE A 390 6.53 1.06 5.20
CA PHE A 390 5.36 1.92 5.30
C PHE A 390 5.73 3.35 4.88
N SER A 391 5.88 3.56 3.57
CA SER A 391 6.28 4.83 2.97
C SER A 391 5.08 5.52 2.31
N THR A 392 4.18 6.09 3.12
CA THR A 392 2.94 6.68 2.60
C THR A 392 2.57 7.99 3.29
N ARG A 393 1.83 8.81 2.55
CA ARG A 393 1.16 10.01 3.03
C ARG A 393 -0.27 10.05 2.51
N ILE A 394 -1.08 10.91 3.10
CA ILE A 394 -2.42 11.14 2.58
C ILE A 394 -2.35 11.79 1.19
N TRP A 395 -3.05 11.22 0.21
CA TRP A 395 -3.27 11.87 -1.08
C TRP A 395 -4.32 12.98 -0.97
N ARG A 396 -4.03 14.17 -1.50
CA ARG A 396 -4.96 15.31 -1.60
C ARG A 396 -4.88 15.99 -2.96
N ALA A 397 -5.97 16.68 -3.33
CA ALA A 397 -6.00 17.48 -4.55
C ALA A 397 -4.94 18.59 -4.55
N ASP A 398 -4.55 19.04 -5.74
CA ASP A 398 -3.45 19.98 -6.01
C ASP A 398 -3.87 21.48 -6.06
N THR A 399 -5.08 21.80 -5.59
CA THR A 399 -5.63 23.17 -5.64
C THR A 399 -4.77 24.15 -4.84
N ASN A 400 -4.33 25.26 -5.46
CA ASN A 400 -3.42 26.25 -4.87
C ASN A 400 -3.90 27.70 -5.11
N THR A 401 -5.07 28.05 -4.58
CA THR A 401 -5.60 29.42 -4.66
C THR A 401 -4.80 30.39 -3.78
N ALA A 402 -4.04 31.28 -4.44
CA ALA A 402 -3.14 32.24 -3.80
C ALA A 402 -3.82 33.13 -2.74
N ASP A 403 -4.95 33.76 -3.09
CA ASP A 403 -5.71 34.61 -2.16
C ASP A 403 -6.43 33.78 -1.09
N PRO A 404 -6.06 33.89 0.20
CA PRO A 404 -6.67 33.13 1.28
C PRO A 404 -8.19 33.29 1.36
N ALA A 405 -8.72 34.49 1.10
CA ALA A 405 -10.15 34.77 1.19
C ALA A 405 -10.97 34.06 0.09
N SER A 406 -10.31 33.66 -1.00
CA SER A 406 -10.92 33.01 -2.16
C SER A 406 -10.86 31.48 -2.12
N ARG A 407 -10.21 30.89 -1.11
CA ARG A 407 -10.03 29.42 -1.01
C ARG A 407 -11.36 28.72 -0.71
N LYS A 408 -11.71 27.73 -1.55
CA LYS A 408 -12.97 26.96 -1.46
C LYS A 408 -12.79 25.46 -1.25
N ALA A 409 -11.55 25.00 -1.27
CA ALA A 409 -11.20 23.60 -1.09
C ALA A 409 -10.00 23.48 -0.16
N ILE A 410 -10.05 22.46 0.70
CA ILE A 410 -8.91 21.92 1.42
C ILE A 410 -8.10 21.07 0.41
N SER A 411 -6.79 21.13 0.50
CA SER A 411 -5.88 20.50 -0.48
C SER A 411 -4.53 20.23 0.17
N ARG A 412 -3.60 19.67 -0.60
CA ARG A 412 -2.20 19.58 -0.18
C ARG A 412 -1.54 20.93 0.10
N TYR A 413 -2.03 22.04 -0.46
CA TYR A 413 -1.36 23.34 -0.40
C TYR A 413 -2.02 24.35 0.53
N GLN A 414 -3.28 24.14 0.93
CA GLN A 414 -4.05 25.17 1.63
C GLN A 414 -5.24 24.62 2.42
N GLU A 415 -5.65 25.43 3.40
CA GLU A 415 -6.93 25.32 4.11
C GLU A 415 -7.97 26.34 3.62
N THR A 416 -9.25 26.09 3.92
CA THR A 416 -10.33 27.06 3.67
C THR A 416 -10.56 27.98 4.87
N PRO A 417 -11.10 29.20 4.67
CA PRO A 417 -11.43 30.10 5.77
C PRO A 417 -12.39 29.50 6.81
N ALA A 418 -13.24 28.55 6.40
CA ALA A 418 -14.26 27.94 7.26
C ALA A 418 -13.68 27.01 8.33
N VAL A 419 -12.46 26.51 8.17
CA VAL A 419 -11.87 25.46 9.04
C VAL A 419 -10.66 25.95 9.85
N LEU A 420 -10.23 27.20 9.65
CA LEU A 420 -9.02 27.75 10.30
C LEU A 420 -9.06 27.69 11.84
N GLY A 421 -10.25 27.78 12.43
CA GLY A 421 -10.44 27.77 13.89
C GLY A 421 -10.60 26.38 14.51
N ASP A 422 -10.61 25.31 13.71
CA ASP A 422 -10.90 23.95 14.16
C ASP A 422 -9.88 22.97 13.56
N PRO A 423 -8.83 22.59 14.31
CA PRO A 423 -7.77 21.69 13.83
C PRO A 423 -8.28 20.33 13.36
N LEU A 424 -9.40 19.81 13.90
CA LEU A 424 -9.99 18.55 13.44
C LEU A 424 -10.75 18.71 12.12
N LYS A 425 -10.96 19.92 11.61
CA LYS A 425 -11.56 20.17 10.29
C LYS A 425 -10.56 20.59 9.22
N GLN A 426 -9.30 20.76 9.59
CA GLN A 426 -8.21 21.09 8.66
C GLN A 426 -7.74 19.83 7.93
N GLY A 427 -7.17 20.00 6.74
CA GLY A 427 -6.55 18.92 5.98
C GLY A 427 -5.10 18.64 6.35
N HIS A 428 -4.37 19.61 6.92
CA HIS A 428 -2.97 19.43 7.34
C HIS A 428 -2.00 19.08 6.19
N GLY A 429 -2.32 19.49 4.97
CA GLY A 429 -1.51 19.13 3.80
C GLY A 429 -1.47 17.62 3.54
N GLU A 430 -0.44 17.16 2.83
CA GLU A 430 -0.14 15.75 2.63
C GLU A 430 0.92 15.33 3.64
N PHE A 431 0.46 15.18 4.89
CA PHE A 431 1.31 14.67 5.96
C PHE A 431 1.55 13.16 5.78
N ILE A 432 2.70 12.73 6.27
CA ILE A 432 3.17 11.34 6.23
C ILE A 432 2.52 10.56 7.37
N PHE A 433 2.01 9.36 7.09
CA PHE A 433 1.33 8.55 8.10
C PHE A 433 2.31 7.92 9.08
N GLU A 434 3.40 7.35 8.56
CA GLU A 434 4.47 6.76 9.35
C GLU A 434 5.80 7.46 9.05
N PRO A 435 6.45 8.09 10.04
CA PRO A 435 7.68 8.84 9.82
C PRO A 435 8.81 7.98 9.25
N LEU A 436 9.48 8.51 8.22
CA LEU A 436 10.61 7.88 7.52
C LEU A 436 11.82 8.82 7.42
N ASP A 437 11.80 9.88 8.22
CA ASP A 437 12.86 10.87 8.34
C ASP A 437 13.99 10.39 9.27
N ASP A 438 15.07 11.17 9.29
CA ASP A 438 16.20 10.93 10.16
C ASP A 438 15.80 10.84 11.65
N GLY A 439 15.98 9.65 12.22
CA GLY A 439 15.71 9.36 13.61
C GLY A 439 14.30 8.85 13.90
N SER A 440 13.52 8.55 12.85
CA SER A 440 12.32 7.73 12.97
C SER A 440 12.66 6.29 13.35
N ALA A 441 11.71 5.59 13.96
CA ALA A 441 11.88 4.18 14.33
C ALA A 441 12.03 3.30 13.08
N GLN A 442 11.25 3.58 12.03
CA GLN A 442 11.30 2.81 10.79
C GLN A 442 12.63 2.97 10.05
N LEU A 443 13.20 4.17 9.98
CA LEU A 443 14.49 4.37 9.30
C LEU A 443 15.63 3.71 10.09
N ALA A 444 15.62 3.82 11.42
CA ALA A 444 16.61 3.16 12.27
C ALA A 444 16.53 1.63 12.15
N TRP A 445 15.31 1.08 12.14
CA TRP A 445 15.08 -0.34 11.88
C TRP A 445 15.61 -0.77 10.50
N LEU A 446 15.35 0.03 9.47
CA LEU A 446 15.83 -0.25 8.12
C LEU A 446 17.36 -0.25 8.04
N GLU A 447 18.03 0.69 8.72
CA GLU A 447 19.50 0.70 8.83
C GLU A 447 20.02 -0.63 9.40
N ASP A 448 19.42 -1.12 10.50
CA ASP A 448 19.80 -2.38 11.13
C ASP A 448 19.50 -3.59 10.24
N GLU A 449 18.33 -3.62 9.60
CA GLU A 449 17.90 -4.72 8.72
C GLU A 449 18.80 -4.85 7.49
N LEU A 450 19.26 -3.75 6.91
CA LEU A 450 20.18 -3.76 5.77
C LEU A 450 21.60 -4.24 6.12
N GLU A 451 21.92 -4.30 7.41
CA GLU A 451 23.17 -4.87 7.93
C GLU A 451 23.02 -6.34 8.38
N SER A 452 21.81 -6.91 8.35
CA SER A 452 21.52 -8.28 8.79
C SER A 452 22.20 -9.36 7.94
N GLU A 453 22.43 -10.54 8.53
CA GLU A 453 22.93 -11.72 7.81
C GLU A 453 21.92 -12.15 6.74
N GLU A 454 20.63 -12.16 7.07
CA GLU A 454 19.55 -12.52 6.14
C GLU A 454 19.53 -11.63 4.89
N PHE A 455 19.73 -10.32 5.04
CA PHE A 455 19.83 -9.41 3.91
C PHE A 455 21.16 -9.58 3.15
N THR A 456 22.28 -9.65 3.87
CA THR A 456 23.60 -9.69 3.25
C THR A 456 23.86 -11.02 2.52
N ASP A 457 23.30 -12.13 2.97
CA ASP A 457 23.44 -13.44 2.33
C ASP A 457 22.40 -13.70 1.23
N ALA A 458 21.30 -12.95 1.21
CA ALA A 458 20.25 -13.14 0.21
C ALA A 458 20.76 -12.96 -1.23
N ARG A 459 20.33 -13.88 -2.09
CA ARG A 459 20.63 -13.86 -3.52
C ARG A 459 19.89 -12.72 -4.23
N PHE A 460 18.65 -12.45 -3.82
CA PHE A 460 17.85 -11.32 -4.27
C PHE A 460 17.43 -10.45 -3.08
N ARG A 461 17.80 -9.16 -3.13
CA ARG A 461 17.44 -8.18 -2.11
C ARG A 461 16.39 -7.23 -2.67
N VAL A 462 15.16 -7.38 -2.22
CA VAL A 462 14.00 -6.64 -2.73
C VAL A 462 13.47 -5.73 -1.62
N VAL A 463 13.32 -4.45 -1.94
CA VAL A 463 12.59 -3.50 -1.09
C VAL A 463 11.27 -3.16 -1.78
N MET A 464 10.17 -3.32 -1.08
CA MET A 464 8.82 -2.99 -1.50
C MET A 464 8.34 -1.77 -0.72
N MET A 465 7.85 -0.76 -1.43
CA MET A 465 7.40 0.51 -0.85
C MET A 465 6.28 1.08 -1.71
N HIS A 466 5.25 1.70 -1.12
CA HIS A 466 4.14 2.21 -1.93
C HIS A 466 4.54 3.48 -2.70
N GLU A 467 4.95 4.54 -2.00
CA GLU A 467 5.58 5.70 -2.64
C GLU A 467 7.11 5.53 -2.70
N GLY A 468 7.68 5.66 -3.91
CA GLY A 468 9.11 5.50 -4.17
C GLY A 468 9.83 6.78 -4.60
N ALA A 469 11.16 6.78 -4.49
CA ALA A 469 12.02 7.93 -4.78
C ALA A 469 12.13 8.27 -6.27
N GLN A 470 11.90 7.29 -7.16
CA GLN A 470 12.25 7.39 -8.59
C GLN A 470 11.02 7.16 -9.46
N THR A 471 10.34 8.22 -9.93
CA THR A 471 9.15 8.07 -10.80
C THR A 471 8.88 9.32 -11.63
N MET A 472 8.25 9.13 -12.80
CA MET A 472 7.71 10.22 -13.62
C MET A 472 6.21 10.49 -13.39
N GLY A 473 5.62 9.84 -12.38
CA GLY A 473 4.21 9.95 -12.04
C GLY A 473 3.80 11.29 -11.45
N GLY A 474 2.49 11.57 -11.39
CA GLY A 474 1.97 12.85 -10.91
C GLY A 474 2.04 13.04 -9.40
N ASN A 475 1.82 11.96 -8.66
CA ASN A 475 1.69 11.97 -7.21
C ASN A 475 3.04 12.01 -6.48
N VAL A 476 4.16 11.89 -7.20
CA VAL A 476 5.50 12.20 -6.67
C VAL A 476 5.69 13.67 -6.28
N MET A 477 4.78 14.54 -6.74
CA MET A 477 4.68 15.92 -6.29
C MET A 477 3.46 16.05 -5.38
N PRO A 478 3.55 16.78 -4.27
CA PRO A 478 4.72 17.49 -3.76
C PRO A 478 5.78 16.49 -3.24
N HIS A 479 6.96 16.96 -2.83
CA HIS A 479 7.98 16.06 -2.28
C HIS A 479 7.50 15.30 -1.04
N PHE A 480 8.00 14.07 -0.85
CA PHE A 480 7.70 13.23 0.31
C PHE A 480 8.46 13.75 1.54
N THR A 481 7.86 14.73 2.21
CA THR A 481 8.38 15.44 3.39
C THR A 481 7.21 15.93 4.21
N ASP A 482 7.45 16.22 5.49
CA ASP A 482 6.42 16.84 6.31
C ASP A 482 6.01 18.22 5.76
N PRO A 483 4.70 18.53 5.76
CA PRO A 483 4.20 19.80 5.23
C PRO A 483 4.62 20.96 6.13
N VAL A 484 5.34 21.94 5.57
CA VAL A 484 5.73 23.16 6.27
C VAL A 484 4.55 24.14 6.31
N ARG A 485 3.85 24.16 7.44
CA ARG A 485 2.69 25.01 7.68
C ARG A 485 3.08 26.49 7.82
N THR A 486 2.39 27.36 7.09
CA THR A 486 2.46 28.82 7.25
C THR A 486 1.09 29.39 7.55
N GLU A 487 0.99 30.15 8.65
CA GLU A 487 -0.18 30.97 8.95
C GLU A 487 -0.08 32.32 8.25
N GLU A 488 -1.11 32.63 7.46
CA GLU A 488 -1.25 33.90 6.77
C GLU A 488 -2.17 34.80 7.59
N LYS A 489 -1.72 36.01 7.87
CA LYS A 489 -2.47 37.02 8.63
C LYS A 489 -2.79 38.21 7.74
N ASN A 490 -3.99 38.76 7.90
CA ASN A 490 -4.37 40.01 7.25
C ASN A 490 -3.71 41.23 7.95
N GLU A 491 -3.97 42.43 7.45
CA GLU A 491 -3.40 43.68 7.99
C GLU A 491 -3.68 43.93 9.49
N ASN A 492 -4.76 43.36 10.03
CA ASN A 492 -5.12 43.51 11.43
C ASN A 492 -4.55 42.40 12.35
N GLY A 493 -3.72 41.50 11.79
CA GLY A 493 -3.06 40.41 12.52
C GLY A 493 -3.95 39.19 12.76
N THR A 494 -5.17 39.15 12.23
CA THR A 494 -6.07 37.99 12.33
C THR A 494 -5.66 36.93 11.31
N LEU A 495 -5.69 35.67 11.73
CA LEU A 495 -5.49 34.51 10.85
C LEU A 495 -6.49 34.57 9.69
N SER A 496 -5.98 34.69 8.47
CA SER A 496 -6.75 34.76 7.23
C SER A 496 -6.60 33.52 6.35
N GLY A 497 -5.56 32.72 6.56
CA GLY A 497 -5.30 31.50 5.81
C GLY A 497 -4.25 30.62 6.46
N ILE A 498 -4.23 29.36 6.06
CA ILE A 498 -3.13 28.42 6.30
C ILE A 498 -2.74 27.86 4.94
N ARG A 499 -1.42 27.80 4.66
CA ARG A 499 -0.84 27.16 3.48
C ARG A 499 0.29 26.21 3.88
N TYR A 500 0.59 25.26 3.01
CA TYR A 500 1.64 24.27 3.20
C TYR A 500 2.66 24.35 2.07
N GLU A 501 3.93 24.24 2.43
CA GLU A 501 5.09 24.20 1.53
C GLU A 501 5.81 22.85 1.72
N TYR A 502 6.46 22.35 0.67
CA TYR A 502 7.15 21.05 0.70
C TYR A 502 8.55 21.25 0.12
N PRO A 503 9.54 21.67 0.95
CA PRO A 503 10.88 21.96 0.47
C PRO A 503 11.50 20.76 -0.24
N ALA A 504 12.09 20.98 -1.43
CA ALA A 504 12.70 19.90 -2.21
C ALA A 504 13.89 19.24 -1.49
N ASP A 505 14.66 20.04 -0.76
CA ASP A 505 15.82 19.59 0.03
C ASP A 505 15.43 18.69 1.22
N ASP A 506 14.14 18.61 1.55
CA ASP A 506 13.63 17.85 2.69
C ASP A 506 12.99 16.51 2.27
N ASN A 507 13.07 16.10 1.00
CA ASN A 507 12.46 14.83 0.55
C ASN A 507 13.14 13.58 1.15
N TYR A 508 12.47 12.89 2.07
CA TYR A 508 13.02 11.75 2.81
C TYR A 508 13.36 10.56 1.92
N LEU A 509 12.53 10.29 0.89
CA LEU A 509 12.77 9.17 -0.02
C LEU A 509 14.03 9.36 -0.87
N ILE A 510 14.33 10.60 -1.27
CA ILE A 510 15.50 10.92 -2.11
C ILE A 510 16.76 11.10 -1.27
N ASN A 511 16.64 11.75 -0.11
CA ASN A 511 17.80 12.21 0.65
C ASN A 511 18.24 11.22 1.74
N ASP A 512 17.31 10.43 2.28
CA ASP A 512 17.58 9.53 3.40
C ASP A 512 17.49 8.05 2.95
N VAL A 513 16.33 7.63 2.41
CA VAL A 513 16.07 6.22 2.07
C VAL A 513 16.84 5.76 0.83
N GLY A 514 16.70 6.46 -0.30
CA GLY A 514 17.34 6.08 -1.56
C GLY A 514 18.84 5.81 -1.44
N PRO A 515 19.64 6.75 -0.88
CA PRO A 515 21.08 6.56 -0.68
C PRO A 515 21.41 5.38 0.23
N LEU A 516 20.60 5.13 1.26
CA LEU A 516 20.77 3.99 2.17
C LEU A 516 20.60 2.65 1.40
N LEU A 517 19.52 2.53 0.61
CA LEU A 517 19.26 1.33 -0.20
C LEU A 517 20.36 1.09 -1.25
N GLU A 518 20.80 2.16 -1.91
CA GLU A 518 21.89 2.10 -2.88
C GLU A 518 23.22 1.67 -2.25
N LYS A 519 23.54 2.20 -1.07
CA LYS A 519 24.75 1.83 -0.32
C LYS A 519 24.71 0.37 0.13
N ALA A 520 23.56 -0.13 0.57
CA ALA A 520 23.38 -1.51 1.01
C ALA A 520 23.43 -2.54 -0.14
N GLY A 521 23.33 -2.08 -1.40
CA GLY A 521 23.35 -2.95 -2.57
C GLY A 521 22.04 -3.74 -2.73
N VAL A 522 20.91 -3.06 -2.52
CA VAL A 522 19.57 -3.57 -2.91
C VAL A 522 19.55 -3.89 -4.40
N ASP A 523 18.88 -4.97 -4.80
CA ASP A 523 18.81 -5.39 -6.21
C ASP A 523 17.62 -4.72 -6.92
N LEU A 524 16.46 -4.68 -6.24
CA LEU A 524 15.20 -4.14 -6.73
C LEU A 524 14.47 -3.33 -5.66
N VAL A 525 14.03 -2.15 -6.04
CA VAL A 525 13.00 -1.37 -5.33
C VAL A 525 11.71 -1.44 -6.16
N GLN A 526 10.72 -2.15 -5.64
CA GLN A 526 9.35 -2.17 -6.16
C GLN A 526 8.58 -0.99 -5.58
N GLN A 527 7.99 -0.17 -6.46
CA GLN A 527 7.23 1.02 -6.09
C GLN A 527 5.92 1.16 -6.87
N ALA A 528 5.05 2.07 -6.42
CA ALA A 528 3.64 2.11 -6.80
C ALA A 528 3.08 3.56 -6.88
N HIS A 529 1.78 3.73 -6.64
CA HIS A 529 1.07 4.98 -6.35
C HIS A 529 0.71 5.88 -7.55
N ASN A 530 1.46 5.85 -8.66
CA ASN A 530 1.24 6.80 -9.76
C ASN A 530 0.48 6.24 -10.97
N HIS A 531 0.14 4.96 -10.93
CA HIS A 531 -0.64 4.24 -11.94
C HIS A 531 0.02 4.27 -13.33
N ILE A 532 1.30 3.96 -13.35
CA ILE A 532 2.14 3.94 -14.54
C ILE A 532 3.10 2.76 -14.45
N TRP A 533 3.71 2.40 -15.57
CA TRP A 533 4.90 1.56 -15.55
C TRP A 533 6.09 2.40 -16.00
N ASN A 534 7.20 2.31 -15.28
CA ASN A 534 8.49 2.88 -15.66
C ASN A 534 9.61 2.13 -14.92
N ARG A 535 10.85 2.27 -15.41
CA ARG A 535 12.03 1.70 -14.73
C ARG A 535 13.20 2.67 -14.73
N PHE A 536 13.98 2.65 -13.66
CA PHE A 536 15.24 3.37 -13.50
C PHE A 536 16.31 2.43 -12.97
N LYS A 537 17.57 2.85 -13.09
CA LYS A 537 18.71 2.17 -12.47
C LYS A 537 19.71 3.17 -11.93
N SER A 538 20.09 3.03 -10.66
CA SER A 538 21.08 3.92 -10.03
C SER A 538 22.51 3.59 -10.47
N GLY A 539 23.45 4.48 -10.13
CA GLY A 539 24.88 4.24 -10.35
C GLY A 539 25.42 3.05 -9.54
N ALA A 540 24.78 2.72 -8.40
CA ALA A 540 25.09 1.54 -7.59
C ALA A 540 24.50 0.24 -8.16
N GLY A 541 23.64 0.34 -9.18
CA GLY A 541 23.06 -0.81 -9.85
C GLY A 541 21.67 -1.23 -9.35
N VAL A 542 21.09 -0.51 -8.39
CA VAL A 542 19.72 -0.74 -7.88
C VAL A 542 18.71 -0.44 -8.98
N ASN A 543 17.78 -1.36 -9.25
CA ASN A 543 16.66 -1.10 -10.16
C ASN A 543 15.49 -0.53 -9.37
N TYR A 544 14.87 0.53 -9.88
CA TYR A 544 13.60 1.06 -9.37
C TYR A 544 12.53 0.76 -10.41
N LEU A 545 11.50 0.01 -10.04
CA LEU A 545 10.44 -0.42 -10.95
C LEU A 545 9.09 -0.03 -10.39
N GLU A 546 8.31 0.70 -11.18
CA GLU A 546 6.93 1.00 -10.84
C GLU A 546 5.97 0.00 -11.50
N THR A 547 5.13 -0.66 -10.68
CA THR A 547 4.23 -1.75 -11.11
C THR A 547 2.73 -1.38 -11.02
N SER A 548 2.42 -0.09 -11.00
CA SER A 548 1.09 0.44 -10.67
C SER A 548 0.11 0.50 -11.86
N ASN A 549 0.54 0.18 -13.09
CA ASN A 549 -0.35 0.20 -14.25
C ASN A 549 -1.14 -1.11 -14.42
N THR A 550 -2.22 -1.27 -13.65
CA THR A 550 -3.17 -2.40 -13.78
C THR A 550 -4.17 -2.22 -14.92
N GLY A 551 -3.96 -1.22 -15.78
CA GLY A 551 -4.92 -0.80 -16.80
C GLY A 551 -5.64 0.51 -16.49
N ASN A 552 -5.07 1.34 -15.62
CA ASN A 552 -5.48 2.69 -15.33
C ASN A 552 -4.24 3.60 -15.24
N THR A 553 -4.41 4.91 -15.41
CA THR A 553 -3.30 5.86 -15.28
C THR A 553 -3.67 7.25 -14.78
N TYR A 554 -2.79 7.83 -13.97
CA TYR A 554 -2.82 9.23 -13.54
C TYR A 554 -1.79 10.11 -14.25
N ARG A 555 -1.34 9.64 -15.42
CA ARG A 555 -0.45 10.32 -16.37
C ARG A 555 1.02 10.28 -15.95
N VAL A 556 1.87 10.18 -16.96
CA VAL A 556 3.31 10.42 -16.89
C VAL A 556 3.59 11.88 -17.23
N PHE A 557 4.56 12.46 -16.54
CA PHE A 557 5.03 13.82 -16.75
C PHE A 557 6.47 13.79 -17.26
N HIS A 558 6.60 13.67 -18.58
CA HIS A 558 7.85 13.59 -19.31
C HIS A 558 7.67 14.29 -20.66
N PRO A 559 8.71 14.90 -21.28
CA PRO A 559 8.54 15.57 -22.57
C PRO A 559 7.85 14.74 -23.65
N LEU A 560 8.07 13.42 -23.67
CA LEU A 560 7.42 12.49 -24.61
C LEU A 560 5.94 12.21 -24.33
N SER A 561 5.44 12.50 -23.11
CA SER A 561 4.01 12.30 -22.77
C SER A 561 3.15 13.51 -23.16
N GLY A 562 3.76 14.68 -23.37
CA GLY A 562 3.06 15.94 -23.64
C GLY A 562 2.35 16.56 -22.43
N ASN A 563 2.43 15.93 -21.26
CA ASN A 563 1.84 16.44 -20.01
C ASN A 563 2.86 17.25 -19.21
N SER A 564 2.39 18.17 -18.38
CA SER A 564 3.20 18.92 -17.40
C SER A 564 2.51 18.94 -16.06
N ARG A 565 3.25 18.69 -14.97
CA ARG A 565 2.70 18.81 -13.62
C ARG A 565 2.36 20.27 -13.35
N PRO A 566 1.26 20.57 -12.65
CA PRO A 566 0.96 21.92 -12.22
C PRO A 566 1.99 22.36 -11.18
N ILE A 567 2.57 23.54 -11.38
CA ILE A 567 3.45 24.18 -10.41
C ILE A 567 2.64 25.26 -9.67
N PRO A 568 2.52 25.19 -8.33
CA PRO A 568 1.94 26.26 -7.53
C PRO A 568 2.64 27.60 -7.80
N SER A 569 1.86 28.65 -8.08
CA SER A 569 2.39 30.01 -8.22
C SER A 569 2.66 30.64 -6.85
N ALA A 570 3.16 31.89 -6.79
CA ALA A 570 3.21 32.62 -5.53
C ALA A 570 1.83 32.60 -4.83
N PRO A 571 1.76 32.45 -3.49
CA PRO A 571 2.84 32.58 -2.51
C PRO A 571 3.69 31.32 -2.26
N TRP A 572 3.44 30.21 -2.95
CA TRP A 572 4.28 29.01 -2.86
C TRP A 572 5.61 29.20 -3.60
N ASN A 573 6.65 28.53 -3.11
CA ASN A 573 7.95 28.57 -3.78
C ASN A 573 7.98 27.59 -4.95
N ALA A 574 7.82 28.11 -6.17
CA ALA A 574 7.84 27.31 -7.39
C ALA A 574 9.11 26.45 -7.57
N SER A 575 10.25 26.79 -6.94
CA SER A 575 11.47 25.97 -7.02
C SER A 575 11.37 24.63 -6.31
N ASN A 576 10.38 24.45 -5.43
CA ASN A 576 10.13 23.20 -4.72
C ASN A 576 9.36 22.18 -5.57
N TYR A 577 8.97 22.52 -6.80
CA TYR A 577 8.08 21.68 -7.60
C TYR A 577 8.63 21.46 -8.99
N LEU A 578 8.47 20.23 -9.48
CA LEU A 578 9.00 19.80 -10.76
C LEU A 578 7.88 19.53 -11.78
N ALA A 579 7.82 20.35 -12.84
CA ALA A 579 6.87 20.20 -13.93
C ALA A 579 7.07 18.93 -14.78
N GLN A 580 8.31 18.46 -14.91
CA GLN A 580 8.72 17.42 -15.87
C GLN A 580 9.76 16.48 -15.27
N GLY A 581 9.65 15.20 -15.62
CA GLY A 581 10.66 14.20 -15.29
C GLY A 581 10.56 13.65 -13.87
N ASN A 582 11.64 13.02 -13.47
CA ASN A 582 11.80 12.31 -12.22
C ASN A 582 12.51 13.19 -11.17
N PRO A 583 11.89 13.50 -10.01
CA PRO A 583 12.54 14.31 -8.98
C PRO A 583 13.76 13.63 -8.36
N GLY A 584 13.83 12.29 -8.39
CA GLY A 584 14.99 11.52 -7.92
C GLY A 584 16.22 11.60 -8.83
N GLY A 585 16.13 12.28 -9.97
CA GLY A 585 17.27 12.62 -10.84
C GLY A 585 17.77 11.49 -11.75
N LEU A 586 17.25 10.27 -11.63
CA LEU A 586 17.59 9.18 -12.55
C LEU A 586 16.84 9.31 -13.88
N GLU A 587 17.53 8.99 -14.97
CA GLU A 587 16.95 8.91 -16.31
C GLU A 587 16.14 7.61 -16.47
N PRO A 588 14.94 7.66 -17.07
CA PRO A 588 14.10 6.49 -17.25
C PRO A 588 14.66 5.57 -18.34
N ILE A 589 14.54 4.27 -18.12
CA ILE A 589 15.07 3.24 -19.02
C ILE A 589 14.02 2.87 -20.06
N MET A 590 14.46 2.76 -21.30
CA MET A 590 13.61 2.26 -22.38
C MET A 590 13.38 0.75 -22.23
N PRO A 591 12.13 0.26 -22.33
CA PRO A 591 11.85 -1.17 -22.31
C PRO A 591 12.66 -1.93 -23.36
N THR A 592 13.17 -3.11 -22.99
CA THR A 592 13.97 -3.96 -23.89
C THR A 592 13.11 -4.69 -24.95
N GLY A 593 11.83 -4.89 -24.68
CA GLY A 593 10.87 -5.56 -25.56
C GLY A 593 9.97 -4.60 -26.34
N ALA A 594 8.65 -4.82 -26.23
CA ALA A 594 7.60 -4.08 -26.94
C ALA A 594 7.35 -2.70 -26.32
N ALA A 595 8.36 -1.83 -26.37
CA ALA A 595 8.26 -0.47 -25.86
C ALA A 595 7.06 0.28 -26.49
N PRO A 596 6.16 0.87 -25.69
CA PRO A 596 5.00 1.60 -26.20
C PRO A 596 5.44 2.85 -26.97
N THR A 597 4.54 3.37 -27.81
CA THR A 597 4.77 4.60 -28.56
C THR A 597 3.77 5.68 -28.17
N ASN A 598 4.21 6.95 -28.18
CA ASN A 598 3.32 8.09 -28.07
C ASN A 598 2.51 8.31 -29.38
N ALA A 599 1.68 9.35 -29.40
CA ALA A 599 0.83 9.68 -30.55
C ALA A 599 1.60 9.98 -31.86
N ASP A 600 2.88 10.38 -31.75
CA ASP A 600 3.75 10.66 -32.90
C ASP A 600 4.52 9.41 -33.37
N GLY A 601 4.26 8.24 -32.78
CA GLY A 601 4.94 6.98 -33.09
C GLY A 601 6.34 6.86 -32.48
N VAL A 602 6.71 7.74 -31.54
CA VAL A 602 8.00 7.70 -30.85
C VAL A 602 7.91 6.77 -29.64
N LYS A 603 8.89 5.86 -29.49
CA LYS A 603 8.98 4.95 -28.33
C LYS A 603 9.11 5.73 -27.01
N THR A 604 8.44 5.27 -25.96
CA THR A 604 8.45 5.90 -24.62
C THR A 604 8.98 4.97 -23.54
N PRO A 605 9.70 5.50 -22.53
CA PRO A 605 10.28 4.69 -21.44
C PRO A 605 9.25 4.35 -20.35
N PHE A 606 7.96 4.38 -20.68
CA PHE A 606 6.87 4.28 -19.72
C PHE A 606 5.59 3.80 -20.39
N VAL A 607 4.69 3.21 -19.60
CA VAL A 607 3.30 2.94 -19.97
C VAL A 607 2.38 3.89 -19.18
N GLN A 608 1.50 4.59 -19.89
CA GLN A 608 0.43 5.43 -19.33
C GLN A 608 -0.84 5.22 -20.15
N SER A 609 -1.54 4.12 -19.90
CA SER A 609 -2.71 3.75 -20.69
C SER A 609 -3.81 3.17 -19.82
N ASN A 610 -5.05 3.51 -20.15
CA ASN A 610 -6.23 2.81 -19.64
C ASN A 610 -6.63 1.60 -20.52
N ASP A 611 -5.99 1.45 -21.68
CA ASP A 611 -6.22 0.34 -22.61
C ASP A 611 -5.17 -0.77 -22.47
N HIS A 612 -4.12 -0.56 -21.68
CA HIS A 612 -3.06 -1.54 -21.50
C HIS A 612 -2.93 -1.90 -20.04
N ALA A 613 -2.93 -3.18 -19.72
CA ALA A 613 -2.60 -3.70 -18.40
C ALA A 613 -1.16 -4.24 -18.42
N VAL A 614 -0.37 -3.89 -17.41
CA VAL A 614 1.02 -4.36 -17.26
C VAL A 614 1.14 -5.23 -16.03
N PHE A 615 1.79 -6.37 -16.15
CA PHE A 615 2.02 -7.30 -15.05
C PHE A 615 3.45 -7.82 -15.10
N THR A 616 4.05 -8.06 -13.92
CA THR A 616 5.49 -8.31 -13.78
C THR A 616 5.76 -9.57 -12.99
N LEU A 617 6.71 -10.37 -13.48
CA LEU A 617 7.23 -11.58 -12.85
C LEU A 617 8.66 -11.33 -12.36
N LEU A 618 8.97 -11.73 -11.14
CA LEU A 618 10.33 -12.09 -10.73
C LEU A 618 10.45 -13.62 -10.78
N ASP A 619 11.33 -14.11 -11.65
CA ASP A 619 11.68 -15.52 -11.76
C ASP A 619 13.08 -15.73 -11.15
N THR A 620 13.12 -16.32 -9.96
CA THR A 620 14.37 -16.55 -9.22
C THR A 620 15.23 -17.65 -9.84
N GLY A 621 14.63 -18.54 -10.65
CA GLY A 621 15.34 -19.60 -11.32
C GLY A 621 16.14 -19.11 -12.53
N SER A 622 15.61 -18.11 -13.25
CA SER A 622 16.31 -17.47 -14.37
C SER A 622 17.07 -16.20 -13.97
N ASN A 623 16.92 -15.71 -12.73
CA ASN A 623 17.43 -14.40 -12.27
C ASN A 623 16.83 -13.23 -13.04
N GLU A 624 15.57 -13.31 -13.48
CA GLU A 624 14.99 -12.29 -14.36
C GLU A 624 13.76 -11.64 -13.76
N VAL A 625 13.64 -10.33 -13.99
CA VAL A 625 12.38 -9.61 -13.90
C VAL A 625 11.86 -9.36 -15.30
N ILE A 626 10.61 -9.73 -15.53
CA ILE A 626 9.97 -9.68 -16.85
C ILE A 626 8.62 -8.99 -16.69
N SER A 627 8.45 -7.84 -17.35
CA SER A 627 7.16 -7.17 -17.45
C SER A 627 6.51 -7.50 -18.79
N TYR A 628 5.20 -7.75 -18.78
CA TYR A 628 4.38 -7.97 -19.97
C TYR A 628 3.32 -6.89 -20.08
N ILE A 629 2.95 -6.56 -21.31
CA ILE A 629 1.88 -5.62 -21.63
C ILE A 629 0.76 -6.34 -22.39
N TYR A 630 -0.47 -6.12 -21.95
CA TYR A 630 -1.68 -6.68 -22.54
C TYR A 630 -2.63 -5.55 -22.96
N ASP A 631 -3.04 -5.55 -24.23
CA ASP A 631 -4.01 -4.60 -24.77
C ASP A 631 -5.43 -5.15 -24.59
N VAL A 632 -6.20 -4.56 -23.67
CA VAL A 632 -7.56 -5.02 -23.35
C VAL A 632 -8.57 -4.79 -24.49
N ARG A 633 -8.19 -4.05 -25.56
CA ARG A 633 -8.99 -3.88 -26.77
C ARG A 633 -8.92 -5.08 -27.70
N THR A 634 -7.91 -5.93 -27.53
CA THR A 634 -7.66 -7.11 -28.37
C THR A 634 -7.65 -8.37 -27.52
N PRO A 635 -8.81 -8.79 -26.97
CA PRO A 635 -8.88 -9.86 -25.98
C PRO A 635 -8.38 -11.23 -26.47
N ASP A 636 -8.39 -11.44 -27.78
CA ASP A 636 -7.90 -12.69 -28.40
C ASP A 636 -6.37 -12.73 -28.58
N MET A 637 -5.67 -11.62 -28.34
CA MET A 637 -4.23 -11.52 -28.53
C MET A 637 -3.50 -11.82 -27.23
N ALA A 638 -2.45 -12.64 -27.32
CA ALA A 638 -1.58 -12.91 -26.18
C ALA A 638 -0.83 -11.64 -25.74
N PRO A 639 -0.57 -11.48 -24.43
CA PRO A 639 0.31 -10.44 -23.92
C PRO A 639 1.71 -10.56 -24.54
N VAL A 640 2.40 -9.43 -24.66
CA VAL A 640 3.76 -9.38 -25.20
C VAL A 640 4.74 -8.89 -24.15
N GLU A 641 5.98 -9.38 -24.23
CA GLU A 641 7.05 -8.91 -23.35
C GLU A 641 7.32 -7.42 -23.57
N LEU A 642 7.19 -6.65 -22.50
CA LEU A 642 7.47 -5.22 -22.46
C LEU A 642 8.94 -4.97 -22.16
N ASP A 643 9.43 -5.53 -21.06
CA ASP A 643 10.79 -5.31 -20.54
C ASP A 643 11.31 -6.55 -19.83
N ARG A 644 12.63 -6.71 -19.85
CA ARG A 644 13.36 -7.81 -19.21
C ARG A 644 14.72 -7.34 -18.74
N PHE A 645 15.06 -7.66 -17.50
CA PHE A 645 16.39 -7.41 -16.94
C PHE A 645 16.74 -8.44 -15.87
N SER A 646 18.04 -8.67 -15.67
CA SER A 646 18.52 -9.61 -14.66
C SER A 646 18.67 -8.96 -13.28
N LEU A 647 18.40 -9.75 -12.24
CA LEU A 647 18.57 -9.40 -10.84
C LEU A 647 19.42 -10.42 -10.08
N GLY A 648 19.86 -9.99 -8.90
CA GLY A 648 20.45 -10.85 -7.90
C GLY A 648 21.89 -11.24 -8.20
N ARG A 649 22.48 -11.87 -7.20
CA ARG A 649 23.84 -12.42 -7.27
C ARG A 649 23.79 -13.80 -7.94
N LEU A 650 24.91 -14.22 -8.51
CA LEU A 650 25.07 -15.62 -8.90
C LEU A 650 25.05 -16.45 -7.62
N ALA A 651 24.36 -17.61 -7.66
CA ALA A 651 24.40 -18.55 -6.55
C ALA A 651 25.88 -18.86 -6.21
N PRO A 652 26.27 -18.88 -4.93
CA PRO A 652 27.61 -19.31 -4.57
C PRO A 652 27.87 -20.70 -5.16
N GLU A 653 29.03 -20.90 -5.79
CA GLU A 653 29.41 -22.25 -6.24
C GLU A 653 29.32 -23.19 -5.05
N PRO A 654 28.74 -24.41 -5.21
CA PRO A 654 28.65 -25.35 -4.11
C PRO A 654 30.07 -25.59 -3.58
N THR A 655 30.29 -25.17 -2.34
CA THR A 655 31.57 -25.44 -1.66
C THR A 655 31.75 -26.95 -1.70
N PRO A 656 32.86 -27.48 -2.27
CA PRO A 656 33.06 -28.91 -2.36
C PRO A 656 32.98 -29.50 -0.95
N GLU A 657 32.06 -30.45 -0.80
CA GLU A 657 31.81 -31.19 0.43
C GLU A 657 33.16 -31.63 1.03
N PRO A 658 33.47 -31.29 2.29
CA PRO A 658 34.74 -31.68 2.89
C PRO A 658 34.83 -33.21 2.85
N THR A 659 35.87 -33.70 2.16
CA THR A 659 36.19 -35.13 2.13
C THR A 659 36.33 -35.62 3.58
N PRO A 660 35.59 -36.67 3.99
CA PRO A 660 35.63 -37.13 5.38
C PRO A 660 37.05 -37.61 5.72
N GLU A 661 37.71 -36.87 6.60
CA GLU A 661 39.01 -37.25 7.14
C GLU A 661 38.84 -38.43 8.14
N PRO A 662 39.75 -39.41 8.19
CA PRO A 662 39.57 -40.61 9.00
C PRO A 662 39.45 -40.30 10.50
N THR A 663 38.39 -40.81 11.11
CA THR A 663 38.02 -40.59 12.52
C THR A 663 39.09 -41.11 13.47
N VAL A 664 39.75 -40.21 14.20
CA VAL A 664 40.45 -40.52 15.47
C VAL A 664 39.43 -40.34 16.61
N PRO A 665 39.26 -41.31 17.53
CA PRO A 665 38.25 -41.20 18.58
C PRO A 665 38.64 -40.11 19.59
N ALA A 666 37.82 -39.05 19.67
CA ALA A 666 37.91 -38.02 20.69
C ALA A 666 37.35 -38.52 22.04
N PRO A 667 37.83 -38.00 23.19
CA PRO A 667 37.40 -38.45 24.50
C PRO A 667 35.98 -37.93 24.84
N ILE A 668 35.30 -38.71 25.67
CA ILE A 668 33.93 -38.52 26.16
C ILE A 668 33.74 -37.11 26.77
N PRO A 669 32.76 -36.31 26.32
CA PRO A 669 32.44 -35.05 26.99
C PRO A 669 31.66 -35.34 28.28
N SER A 670 32.21 -34.86 29.39
CA SER A 670 31.46 -34.68 30.64
C SER A 670 30.94 -33.24 30.70
N SER A 671 29.77 -33.10 31.31
CA SER A 671 29.05 -31.87 31.70
C SER A 671 28.02 -31.32 30.72
N VAL A 672 26.84 -31.14 31.30
CA VAL A 672 25.59 -30.55 30.81
C VAL A 672 25.82 -29.05 30.54
N PRO A 673 25.30 -28.46 29.45
CA PRO A 673 25.28 -27.02 29.32
C PRO A 673 24.22 -26.46 30.28
N SER A 674 24.69 -25.71 31.27
CA SER A 674 23.85 -24.81 32.04
C SER A 674 23.38 -23.70 31.10
N ALA A 675 22.06 -23.48 31.01
CA ALA A 675 21.51 -22.30 30.37
C ALA A 675 22.14 -21.04 30.98
N GLU A 676 22.84 -20.26 30.18
CA GLU A 676 23.19 -18.89 30.53
C GLU A 676 21.93 -18.02 30.38
N PRO A 677 21.63 -17.14 31.36
CA PRO A 677 20.54 -16.19 31.22
C PRO A 677 20.87 -15.19 30.11
N SER A 678 19.93 -14.98 29.21
CA SER A 678 19.92 -13.90 28.23
C SER A 678 20.29 -12.58 28.91
N ALA A 679 21.34 -11.92 28.42
CA ALA A 679 21.74 -10.62 28.93
C ALA A 679 20.57 -9.62 28.75
N PRO A 680 20.27 -8.78 29.76
CA PRO A 680 19.23 -7.77 29.63
C PRO A 680 19.60 -6.78 28.51
N ALA A 681 18.61 -6.40 27.71
CA ALA A 681 18.74 -5.36 26.68
C ALA A 681 19.46 -4.13 27.27
N ALA A 682 20.57 -3.74 26.65
CA ALA A 682 21.35 -2.59 27.10
C ALA A 682 20.51 -1.31 26.97
N LEU A 683 20.44 -0.52 28.04
CA LEU A 683 19.80 0.78 28.01
C LEU A 683 20.55 1.70 27.03
N PRO A 684 19.85 2.51 26.21
CA PRO A 684 20.49 3.42 25.26
C PRO A 684 21.34 4.47 25.98
N ALA A 685 22.39 4.98 25.32
CA ALA A 685 23.22 6.04 25.88
C ALA A 685 22.45 7.36 25.95
N THR A 686 22.65 8.11 27.03
CA THR A 686 22.07 9.45 27.20
C THR A 686 22.99 10.48 26.58
N VAL A 687 22.49 11.30 25.65
CA VAL A 687 23.25 12.37 25.00
C VAL A 687 22.66 13.74 25.34
N SER A 688 23.53 14.72 25.57
CA SER A 688 23.16 16.11 25.86
C SER A 688 24.09 17.08 25.15
N ILE A 689 23.59 18.29 24.87
CA ILE A 689 24.33 19.37 24.21
C ILE A 689 24.34 20.64 25.05
N SER A 690 25.39 21.44 24.89
CA SER A 690 25.53 22.72 25.60
C SER A 690 24.55 23.80 25.14
N SER A 691 24.00 23.68 23.94
CA SER A 691 22.98 24.56 23.38
C SER A 691 22.15 23.79 22.36
N ASP A 692 20.84 24.01 22.38
CA ASP A 692 19.88 23.45 21.43
C ASP A 692 19.88 24.17 20.07
N THR A 693 20.64 25.26 19.92
CA THR A 693 20.70 26.08 18.72
C THR A 693 22.14 26.41 18.34
N VAL A 694 22.49 26.23 17.06
CA VAL A 694 23.83 26.52 16.53
C VAL A 694 23.74 27.12 15.14
N VAL A 695 24.66 27.98 14.77
CA VAL A 695 24.75 28.51 13.40
C VAL A 695 25.49 27.48 12.54
N ALA A 696 25.10 27.29 11.27
CA ALA A 696 25.87 26.46 10.33
C ALA A 696 27.35 26.91 10.30
N GLY A 697 28.30 25.97 10.44
CA GLY A 697 29.72 26.26 10.64
C GLY A 697 30.14 26.53 12.10
N GLY A 698 29.17 26.60 13.02
CA GLY A 698 29.40 26.76 14.46
C GLY A 698 29.63 25.44 15.18
N SER A 699 30.08 25.51 16.43
CA SER A 699 30.38 24.32 17.24
C SER A 699 29.49 24.20 18.46
N VAL A 700 29.18 22.97 18.86
CA VAL A 700 28.41 22.63 20.07
C VAL A 700 29.16 21.58 20.88
N ALA A 701 29.14 21.71 22.21
CA ALA A 701 29.70 20.68 23.09
C ALA A 701 28.66 19.58 23.33
N VAL A 702 29.05 18.33 23.12
CA VAL A 702 28.23 17.12 23.24
C VAL A 702 28.77 16.27 24.37
N THR A 703 27.88 15.80 25.25
CA THR A 703 28.19 14.85 26.33
C THR A 703 27.32 13.62 26.19
N GLY A 704 27.95 12.45 26.10
CA GLY A 704 27.30 11.14 26.07
C GLY A 704 27.65 10.31 27.31
N VAL A 705 26.69 9.59 27.89
CA VAL A 705 26.87 8.70 29.05
C VAL A 705 26.20 7.36 28.77
N GLY A 706 26.85 6.25 29.12
CA GLY A 706 26.33 4.89 28.91
C GLY A 706 27.16 4.03 27.95
N PHE A 707 28.27 4.56 27.47
CA PHE A 707 29.19 3.89 26.55
C PHE A 707 30.08 2.87 27.28
N GLY A 708 30.66 1.94 26.52
CA GLY A 708 31.75 1.06 26.94
C GLY A 708 32.92 1.86 27.53
N ARG A 709 33.62 1.25 28.49
CA ARG A 709 34.78 1.88 29.12
C ARG A 709 35.93 1.96 28.13
N ASP A 710 36.46 3.17 27.95
CA ASP A 710 37.62 3.47 27.09
C ASP A 710 37.38 3.17 25.60
N GLU A 711 36.11 2.97 25.20
CA GLU A 711 35.70 2.70 23.82
C GLU A 711 35.72 3.97 22.96
N THR A 712 35.86 3.82 21.65
CA THR A 712 35.79 4.94 20.70
C THR A 712 34.33 5.27 20.43
N VAL A 713 33.95 6.54 20.60
CA VAL A 713 32.60 7.01 20.26
C VAL A 713 32.67 7.95 19.08
N ALA A 714 31.98 7.60 17.98
CA ALA A 714 31.85 8.44 16.79
C ALA A 714 30.64 9.39 16.94
N ALA A 715 30.79 10.62 16.48
CA ALA A 715 29.70 11.60 16.40
C ALA A 715 29.30 11.85 14.95
N THR A 716 28.01 11.77 14.66
CA THR A 716 27.47 11.93 13.30
C THR A 716 26.31 12.93 13.32
N LEU A 717 26.27 13.83 12.34
CA LEU A 717 25.08 14.61 12.01
C LEU A 717 24.23 13.77 11.07
N LYS A 718 23.10 13.27 11.56
CA LYS A 718 22.41 12.18 10.86
C LYS A 718 21.66 12.62 9.59
N ARG A 719 21.27 13.89 9.46
CA ARG A 719 20.83 14.48 8.19
C ARG A 719 21.98 14.51 7.15
N GLY A 720 22.02 13.51 6.27
CA GLY A 720 23.10 13.27 5.31
C GLY A 720 24.31 12.49 5.87
N SER A 721 24.19 11.88 7.06
CA SER A 721 25.22 11.05 7.73
C SER A 721 26.63 11.65 7.66
N ARG A 722 26.78 12.89 8.13
CA ARG A 722 28.07 13.61 8.09
C ARG A 722 28.86 13.37 9.36
N ASP A 723 30.08 12.84 9.22
CA ASP A 723 31.02 12.64 10.32
C ASP A 723 31.39 13.99 10.98
N LEU A 724 31.21 14.06 12.30
CA LEU A 724 31.54 15.21 13.14
C LEU A 724 32.81 14.98 13.97
N GLY A 725 33.43 13.80 13.85
CA GLY A 725 34.62 13.35 14.56
C GLY A 725 34.32 12.28 15.61
N SER A 726 35.39 11.75 16.22
CA SER A 726 35.28 10.70 17.25
C SER A 726 36.13 11.01 18.48
N LYS A 727 35.80 10.37 19.61
CA LYS A 727 36.57 10.48 20.85
C LYS A 727 36.35 9.27 21.75
N SER A 728 37.40 8.86 22.47
CA SER A 728 37.28 7.78 23.46
C SER A 728 36.44 8.20 24.68
N ALA A 729 35.55 7.33 25.12
CA ALA A 729 34.75 7.48 26.33
C ALA A 729 35.59 7.14 27.57
N ILE A 730 35.69 8.05 28.54
CA ILE A 730 36.41 7.80 29.79
C ILE A 730 35.41 7.31 30.83
N ASN A 731 35.54 6.06 31.28
CA ASN A 731 34.58 5.41 32.18
C ASN A 731 33.12 5.50 31.68
N GLY A 732 32.90 5.23 30.38
CA GLY A 732 31.58 5.24 29.76
C GLY A 732 30.94 6.62 29.57
N THR A 733 31.72 7.69 29.74
CA THR A 733 31.31 9.06 29.44
C THR A 733 32.22 9.66 28.37
N VAL A 734 31.63 10.18 27.30
CA VAL A 734 32.33 10.94 26.26
C VAL A 734 31.94 12.42 26.33
N ARG A 735 32.92 13.30 26.17
CA ARG A 735 32.70 14.76 26.06
C ARG A 735 33.51 15.31 24.91
N MET A 736 32.87 15.82 23.87
CA MET A 736 33.53 16.36 22.69
C MET A 736 32.88 17.66 22.22
N THR A 737 33.59 18.43 21.42
CA THR A 737 33.04 19.60 20.73
C THR A 737 32.98 19.25 19.25
N VAL A 738 31.77 19.26 18.70
CA VAL A 738 31.55 18.99 17.28
C VAL A 738 31.29 20.29 16.55
N THR A 739 31.72 20.38 15.28
CA THR A 739 31.45 21.54 14.43
C THR A 739 30.43 21.13 13.37
N ILE A 740 29.29 21.83 13.35
CA ILE A 740 28.29 21.62 12.32
C ILE A 740 28.84 22.13 10.98
N PRO A 741 28.80 21.34 9.90
CA PRO A 741 29.26 21.78 8.59
C PRO A 741 28.65 23.13 8.16
N ALA A 742 29.44 23.96 7.47
CA ALA A 742 29.00 25.31 7.07
C ALA A 742 27.90 25.30 6.00
N ASP A 743 27.76 24.19 5.28
CA ASP A 743 26.74 23.92 4.26
C ASP A 743 25.50 23.20 4.83
N THR A 744 25.44 22.94 6.14
CA THR A 744 24.26 22.36 6.78
C THR A 744 23.05 23.30 6.64
N THR A 745 21.94 22.77 6.14
CA THR A 745 20.68 23.51 5.95
C THR A 745 20.13 24.00 7.28
N ALA A 746 19.44 25.14 7.28
CA ALA A 746 18.76 25.61 8.48
C ALA A 746 17.56 24.70 8.78
N GLY A 747 17.37 24.29 10.03
CA GLY A 747 16.35 23.32 10.42
C GLY A 747 16.72 22.57 11.69
N VAL A 748 15.89 21.62 12.12
CA VAL A 748 16.23 20.69 13.21
C VAL A 748 17.04 19.55 12.62
N HIS A 749 18.15 19.21 13.27
CA HIS A 749 19.04 18.10 12.93
C HIS A 749 19.29 17.25 14.17
N ARG A 750 19.91 16.08 14.00
CA ARG A 750 20.25 15.18 15.10
C ARG A 750 21.75 14.91 15.14
N ILE A 751 22.34 15.07 16.33
CA ILE A 751 23.69 14.59 16.62
C ILE A 751 23.55 13.23 17.28
N GLU A 752 24.06 12.19 16.63
CA GLU A 752 24.18 10.85 17.17
C GLU A 752 25.59 10.62 17.70
N LEU A 753 25.70 9.94 18.83
CA LEU A 753 26.92 9.35 19.35
C LEU A 753 26.78 7.82 19.33
N ARG A 754 27.71 7.11 18.68
CA ARG A 754 27.72 5.64 18.60
C ARG A 754 29.08 5.08 19.05
N GLY A 755 29.06 4.13 19.99
CA GLY A 755 30.22 3.35 20.40
C GLY A 755 30.65 2.43 19.25
N VAL A 756 31.89 2.53 18.82
CA VAL A 756 32.42 1.76 17.68
C VAL A 756 32.53 0.29 18.03
N GLU A 757 32.90 -0.02 19.27
CA GLU A 757 33.10 -1.39 19.74
C GLU A 757 31.82 -2.01 20.28
N THR A 758 31.01 -1.26 21.04
CA THR A 758 29.78 -1.81 21.66
C THR A 758 28.51 -1.63 20.83
N GLY A 759 28.52 -0.77 19.82
CA GLY A 759 27.32 -0.41 19.04
C GLY A 759 26.30 0.43 19.82
N ILE A 760 26.50 0.68 21.12
CA ILE A 760 25.60 1.50 21.94
C ILE A 760 25.51 2.89 21.33
N SER A 761 24.29 3.38 21.09
CA SER A 761 24.05 4.71 20.55
C SER A 761 23.16 5.55 21.46
N GLY A 762 23.25 6.86 21.25
CA GLY A 762 22.36 7.85 21.84
C GLY A 762 22.40 9.11 21.01
N SER A 763 21.35 9.92 21.05
CA SER A 763 21.22 11.06 20.15
C SER A 763 20.49 12.23 20.78
N VAL A 764 20.69 13.42 20.22
CA VAL A 764 20.07 14.67 20.69
C VAL A 764 19.81 15.62 19.52
N ALA A 765 18.66 16.28 19.54
CA ALA A 765 18.28 17.26 18.53
C ALA A 765 19.07 18.57 18.69
N VAL A 766 19.44 19.20 17.57
CA VAL A 766 20.08 20.51 17.50
C VAL A 766 19.43 21.33 16.37
N THR A 767 19.04 22.57 16.66
CA THR A 767 18.49 23.51 15.68
C THR A 767 19.63 24.26 15.00
N VAL A 768 19.81 24.05 13.70
CA VAL A 768 20.79 24.76 12.88
C VAL A 768 20.14 26.01 12.28
N THR A 769 20.78 27.15 12.48
CA THR A 769 20.37 28.45 11.92
C THR A 769 21.32 28.88 10.81
N LYS A 770 20.79 29.64 9.84
CA LYS A 770 21.60 30.14 8.72
C LYS A 770 22.67 31.11 9.24
N ALA A 771 23.90 30.96 8.76
CA ALA A 771 24.94 31.97 8.97
C ALA A 771 24.47 33.32 8.45
N SER A 772 24.41 34.32 9.33
CA SER A 772 24.18 35.70 8.89
C SER A 772 25.35 36.10 8.00
N ALA A 773 25.06 36.59 6.79
CA ALA A 773 26.09 37.12 5.90
C ALA A 773 26.76 38.29 6.61
N ALA A 774 27.94 38.05 7.20
CA ALA A 774 28.75 39.11 7.76
C ALA A 774 29.09 40.06 6.61
N ALA A 775 28.71 41.33 6.77
CA ALA A 775 29.05 42.40 5.85
C ALA A 775 30.57 42.41 5.63
N GLY A 776 30.99 41.98 4.44
CA GLY A 776 32.37 42.06 4.00
C GLY A 776 32.81 43.51 4.00
N GLY A 777 33.74 43.85 4.89
CA GLY A 777 34.42 45.13 4.89
C GLY A 777 35.21 45.31 3.60
N ALA A 778 34.70 46.14 2.70
CA ALA A 778 35.49 46.77 1.66
C ALA A 778 35.81 48.19 2.11
N SER A 779 37.09 48.43 2.34
CA SER A 779 37.70 49.74 2.48
C SER A 779 37.40 50.60 1.25
N GLY A 780 36.57 51.64 1.45
CA GLY A 780 36.28 52.65 0.43
C GLY A 780 35.94 53.97 1.12
N THR A 781 36.93 54.86 1.16
CA THR A 781 36.82 56.23 1.67
C THR A 781 35.84 57.07 0.86
N GLY A 782 34.94 57.80 1.54
CA GLY A 782 34.28 58.98 0.94
C GLY A 782 32.83 59.20 1.37
N THR A 783 32.66 59.98 2.46
CA THR A 783 31.61 61.01 2.68
C THR A 783 30.34 60.95 1.83
N ASP A 784 29.19 60.63 2.40
CA ASP A 784 28.26 61.64 2.95
C ASP A 784 26.94 61.02 3.42
N SER A 785 26.46 61.60 4.53
CA SER A 785 25.16 61.38 5.14
C SER A 785 24.07 62.13 4.35
N LEU A 786 22.88 61.54 4.21
CA LEU A 786 21.57 62.10 4.61
C LEU A 786 20.43 61.59 3.73
N ALA A 787 19.30 61.37 4.42
CA ALA A 787 17.99 61.02 3.90
C ALA A 787 17.43 62.00 2.86
N SER A 788 16.64 61.51 1.91
CA SER A 788 15.62 62.31 1.22
C SER A 788 14.52 61.43 0.61
N THR A 789 13.31 61.74 1.03
CA THR A 789 12.00 61.47 0.42
C THR A 789 11.87 61.97 -1.04
N GLY A 790 10.90 61.43 -1.78
CA GLY A 790 10.36 61.98 -3.03
C GLY A 790 10.30 60.92 -4.13
N ILE A 791 9.16 60.26 -4.34
CA ILE A 791 8.10 60.68 -5.27
C ILE A 791 8.66 61.40 -6.50
N SER A 792 8.55 60.76 -7.65
CA SER A 792 8.51 61.43 -8.95
C SER A 792 7.42 60.79 -9.78
N SER A 793 6.36 61.56 -9.96
CA SER A 793 5.28 61.38 -10.92
C SER A 793 5.69 61.88 -12.31
N THR A 794 4.79 61.67 -13.27
CA THR A 794 4.78 62.05 -14.70
C THR A 794 5.38 60.99 -15.64
N ALA A 795 4.69 60.48 -16.67
CA ALA A 795 3.49 60.87 -17.40
C ALA A 795 2.70 59.58 -17.78
N THR A 796 1.39 59.54 -17.99
CA THR A 796 0.68 60.26 -19.07
C THR A 796 -0.82 60.20 -18.81
N VAL A 797 -1.46 61.36 -18.82
CA VAL A 797 -2.92 61.54 -18.96
C VAL A 797 -3.28 61.23 -20.41
N THR A 798 -4.24 60.34 -20.67
CA THR A 798 -5.42 60.53 -21.56
C THR A 798 -6.10 59.18 -21.77
N ALA A 799 -7.27 58.96 -21.13
CA ALA A 799 -8.46 58.27 -21.67
C ALA A 799 -9.39 57.84 -20.51
N ILE A 800 -10.16 58.81 -20.01
CA ILE A 800 -11.47 58.51 -19.40
C ILE A 800 -12.44 58.33 -20.56
N LEU A 801 -13.01 57.14 -20.71
CA LEU A 801 -14.40 56.84 -21.13
C LEU A 801 -14.51 55.37 -21.53
N LEU A 802 -15.45 54.65 -20.90
CA LEU A 802 -15.90 53.26 -21.11
C LEU A 802 -15.36 52.23 -20.12
N ALA A 803 -16.05 52.08 -18.98
CA ALA A 803 -16.38 50.78 -18.36
C ALA A 803 -17.16 50.89 -17.03
N VAL A 804 -17.87 52.00 -16.75
CA VAL A 804 -18.82 52.10 -15.62
C VAL A 804 -20.26 51.72 -16.06
N SER A 805 -20.42 51.10 -17.24
CA SER A 805 -21.74 50.81 -17.85
C SER A 805 -22.11 49.32 -17.89
N ALA A 806 -21.49 48.44 -17.10
CA ALA A 806 -21.76 46.99 -17.15
C ALA A 806 -22.09 46.32 -15.80
N LEU A 807 -22.40 47.10 -14.76
CA LEU A 807 -22.86 46.57 -13.47
C LEU A 807 -24.25 47.07 -13.02
N VAL A 808 -24.96 47.80 -13.89
CA VAL A 808 -26.37 48.20 -13.67
C VAL A 808 -27.35 47.48 -14.63
N SER A 809 -26.86 46.61 -15.53
CA SER A 809 -27.69 45.89 -16.51
C SER A 809 -27.96 44.42 -16.18
N GLY A 810 -27.31 43.83 -15.17
CA GLY A 810 -27.48 42.42 -14.79
C GLY A 810 -28.63 42.14 -13.81
N VAL A 811 -28.96 43.11 -12.94
CA VAL A 811 -29.97 42.95 -11.89
C VAL A 811 -31.40 43.26 -12.40
N GLY A 812 -31.52 44.08 -13.45
CA GLY A 812 -32.82 44.41 -14.08
C GLY A 812 -33.42 43.29 -14.95
N VAL A 813 -32.61 42.38 -15.49
CA VAL A 813 -33.08 41.29 -16.38
C VAL A 813 -33.57 40.06 -15.61
N LEU A 814 -33.11 39.86 -14.36
CA LEU A 814 -33.57 38.79 -13.48
C LEU A 814 -34.89 39.11 -12.75
N LEU A 815 -35.18 40.39 -12.50
CA LEU A 815 -36.45 40.82 -11.90
C LEU A 815 -37.59 40.93 -12.93
N TRP A 816 -37.29 41.16 -14.21
CA TRP A 816 -38.29 41.17 -15.29
C TRP A 816 -38.73 39.76 -15.75
N ARG A 817 -37.87 38.74 -15.60
CA ARG A 817 -38.22 37.34 -15.92
C ARG A 817 -39.07 36.64 -14.85
N ARG A 818 -39.07 37.11 -13.60
CA ARG A 818 -39.91 36.56 -12.51
C ARG A 818 -41.36 37.07 -12.51
N SER A 819 -41.67 38.20 -13.15
CA SER A 819 -43.02 38.78 -13.19
C SER A 819 -43.90 38.31 -14.37
N ARG A 820 -43.36 37.51 -15.32
CA ARG A 820 -44.13 36.95 -16.45
C ARG A 820 -44.56 35.48 -16.31
N ARG A 821 -44.26 34.79 -15.20
CA ARG A 821 -44.78 33.44 -14.91
C ARG A 821 -45.95 33.40 -13.92
N ALA A 822 -46.48 34.55 -13.52
CA ALA A 822 -47.69 34.64 -12.69
C ALA A 822 -48.95 35.11 -13.45
N ARG A 823 -48.88 35.26 -14.78
CA ARG A 823 -50.04 35.49 -15.66
C ARG A 823 -49.80 34.87 -17.04
N ALA A 824 -49.89 33.54 -17.09
CA ALA A 824 -50.23 32.73 -18.26
C ALA A 824 -50.66 31.35 -17.75
#